data_AF-A0A0F5HM78-F1
#
_entry.id   AF-A0A0F5HM78-F1
#
_cell.length_a   1.000
_cell.length_b   1.000
_cell.length_c   1.000
_cell.angle_alpha   90.00
_cell.angle_beta   90.00
_cell.angle_gamma   90.00
#
_symmetry.space_group_name_H-M   'P 1'
#
loop_
_entity.id
_entity.type
_entity.pdbx_description
1 polymer ?
#
loop_
_entity_poly.entity_id
_entity_poly.type
_entity_poly.pdbx_seq_one_letter_code
_entity_poly.pdbx_strand_id
1 'polypeptide(L)'
;MTRKVDWTKIHDKSTEALEDELNIIRTVIIHHDPKYLIPELTLFCYLFLNKRVVEPGYLEYLYGLIISEGRQKEYKGRFSWAAIEGVMLSLESFFENWMYSNLSRKVKDLKDQREKEKQFLAASLSTDYVLNGGETNYELLKSQVMNVFQSSRKWMKKNEGFTITQVFHIIEAITGLYEQRLSAFKEDIVIASQDLMDRQYRLMAGKASASEEERESQRLYKENRKELLARYVSNRYEQVKKDILLITEEDLMGYEPNLDKKALHHFIQRFSSSIDKPHPDFKYPTDDNPFRERPIVSFGDTFIVPSILSLVWAVQKEIESDILMDEEYRETYTEKKGRSLEDEVNQVFKKILPGCQVYSPVHYYIEENGEKKRCELDHLIMYDSNLFLVESKSGRFTKTARRGAFLSFQSSIADNIEKAFVQARRARKYINDNERPIFKNKSGKKILTLDNKEKYFNLFLLNITLDNFGQAATNLHKLRDIGVYRYKEYPWSVHLNDLKKIAEFIEFPSQFLHYVHRRLKVSNRLDIKSVIRSSRELDLFYNYLVQNLYFDDITSNDLIILESGGETLLNHYLSRQGHKEKPRQAISAGMKAIIRRLEQSRQFGHSYIIMQLLELNANARKHMERTIDAVLDTSRKNKGKITEAVMKMEEADLGVSIIACEAPSLNHENWLARCYMRMYEHQTSSWLGLINYTDKATGEKVDAVLMIARKEPLKQDPQLDELLDKIGRTV
;
A
#
# COMPACT_ATOMS: atom_id res chain seq x y z
N MET A 1 -5.82 24.65 -24.77
CA MET A 1 -5.02 25.84 -24.44
C MET A 1 -4.13 25.52 -23.24
N THR A 2 -2.85 25.24 -23.46
CA THR A 2 -1.88 25.02 -22.38
C THR A 2 -1.49 26.38 -21.80
N ARG A 3 -2.05 26.75 -20.65
CA ARG A 3 -1.53 27.89 -19.86
C ARG A 3 -0.08 27.56 -19.51
N LYS A 4 0.86 28.37 -19.97
CA LYS A 4 2.27 28.24 -19.61
C LYS A 4 2.36 28.47 -18.10
N VAL A 5 2.81 27.47 -17.34
CA VAL A 5 2.99 27.58 -15.89
C VAL A 5 4.11 28.57 -15.63
N ASP A 6 3.82 29.62 -14.86
CA ASP A 6 4.80 30.59 -14.41
C ASP A 6 5.45 30.10 -13.11
N TRP A 7 6.55 29.37 -13.26
CA TRP A 7 7.28 28.77 -12.16
C TRP A 7 7.94 29.79 -11.23
N THR A 8 8.32 30.96 -11.74
CA THR A 8 8.89 32.05 -10.93
C THR A 8 7.82 32.61 -10.01
N LYS A 9 6.63 32.92 -10.56
CA LYS A 9 5.49 33.38 -9.74
C LYS A 9 5.08 32.36 -8.68
N ILE A 10 5.05 31.06 -9.01
CA ILE A 10 4.76 30.00 -8.02
C ILE A 10 5.84 29.98 -6.94
N HIS A 11 7.11 30.07 -7.32
CA HIS A 11 8.22 30.06 -6.38
C HIS A 11 8.19 31.24 -5.41
N ASP A 12 8.04 32.45 -5.92
CA ASP A 12 8.06 33.66 -5.10
C ASP A 12 6.89 33.65 -4.11
N LYS A 13 5.67 33.36 -4.60
CA LYS A 13 4.47 33.27 -3.76
C LYS A 13 4.59 32.18 -2.69
N SER A 14 5.08 30.99 -3.05
CA SER A 14 5.22 29.88 -2.10
C SER A 14 6.35 30.09 -1.10
N THR A 15 7.39 30.84 -1.46
CA THR A 15 8.50 31.16 -0.56
C THR A 15 8.11 32.22 0.46
N GLU A 16 7.40 33.27 0.04
CA GLU A 16 6.83 34.28 0.95
C GLU A 16 5.88 33.63 1.97
N ALA A 17 4.91 32.83 1.49
CA ALA A 17 4.00 32.10 2.36
C ALA A 17 4.73 31.14 3.32
N LEU A 18 5.79 30.47 2.86
CA LEU A 18 6.59 29.58 3.69
C LEU A 18 7.28 30.33 4.84
N GLU A 19 7.80 31.53 4.59
CA GLU A 19 8.43 32.36 5.62
C GLU A 19 7.42 32.87 6.65
N ASP A 20 6.22 33.25 6.21
CA ASP A 20 5.12 33.65 7.10
C ASP A 20 4.72 32.51 8.04
N GLU A 21 4.49 31.30 7.51
CA GLU A 21 4.14 30.14 8.34
C GLU A 21 5.27 29.77 9.31
N LEU A 22 6.52 29.83 8.85
CA LEU A 22 7.67 29.56 9.71
C LEU A 22 7.79 30.58 10.85
N ASN A 23 7.47 31.85 10.61
CA ASN A 23 7.48 32.90 11.62
C ASN A 23 6.40 32.66 12.69
N ILE A 24 5.21 32.17 12.30
CA ILE A 24 4.14 31.79 13.24
C ILE A 24 4.63 30.66 14.15
N ILE A 25 5.18 29.59 13.56
CA ILE A 25 5.68 28.43 14.32
C ILE A 25 6.82 28.86 15.26
N ARG A 26 7.81 29.62 14.77
CA ARG A 26 8.95 30.11 15.56
C ARG A 26 8.52 31.01 16.71
N THR A 27 7.54 31.87 16.48
CA THR A 27 7.00 32.74 17.53
C THR A 27 6.50 31.92 18.71
N VAL A 28 5.90 30.75 18.46
CA VAL A 28 5.47 29.88 19.55
C VAL A 28 6.66 29.12 20.17
N ILE A 29 7.55 28.54 19.36
CA ILE A 29 8.70 27.76 19.83
C ILE A 29 9.64 28.58 20.71
N ILE A 30 10.07 29.78 20.26
CA ILE A 30 11.09 30.59 20.95
C ILE A 30 10.58 31.07 22.32
N HIS A 31 9.29 31.33 22.44
CA HIS A 31 8.73 31.89 23.66
C HIS A 31 8.39 30.86 24.73
N HIS A 32 8.61 29.56 24.53
CA HIS A 32 8.19 28.56 25.50
C HIS A 32 9.25 27.48 25.71
N ASP A 33 9.33 26.98 26.95
CA ASP A 33 10.30 25.95 27.29
C ASP A 33 9.96 24.63 26.56
N PRO A 34 10.90 24.08 25.76
CA PRO A 34 10.73 22.81 25.08
C PRO A 34 10.27 21.66 25.98
N LYS A 35 10.66 21.66 27.27
CA LYS A 35 10.26 20.64 28.26
C LYS A 35 8.75 20.58 28.47
N TYR A 36 8.05 21.70 28.29
CA TYR A 36 6.58 21.75 28.39
C TYR A 36 5.92 21.75 27.00
N LEU A 37 6.53 22.40 26.01
CA LEU A 37 6.00 22.46 24.64
C LEU A 37 5.86 21.09 23.98
N ILE A 38 6.91 20.27 24.04
CA ILE A 38 6.96 18.98 23.35
C ILE A 38 5.88 18.00 23.85
N PRO A 39 5.71 17.80 25.18
CA PRO A 39 4.60 16.99 25.69
C PRO A 39 3.23 17.51 25.28
N GLU A 40 3.01 18.83 25.28
CA GLU A 40 1.73 19.43 24.88
C GLU A 40 1.40 19.20 23.41
N LEU A 41 2.36 19.42 22.51
CA LEU A 41 2.23 19.13 21.07
C LEU A 41 1.98 17.64 20.82
N THR A 42 2.73 16.77 21.51
CA THR A 42 2.56 15.32 21.39
C THR A 42 1.17 14.91 21.85
N LEU A 43 0.75 15.39 23.03
CA LEU A 43 -0.58 15.12 23.59
C LEU A 43 -1.69 15.57 22.63
N PHE A 44 -1.57 16.75 22.04
CA PHE A 44 -2.53 17.26 21.04
C PHE A 44 -2.67 16.29 19.86
N CYS A 45 -1.54 15.77 19.35
CA CYS A 45 -1.54 14.80 18.25
C CYS A 45 -2.27 13.51 18.62
N TYR A 46 -2.03 12.95 19.82
CA TYR A 46 -2.70 11.73 20.29
C TYR A 46 -4.21 11.92 20.53
N LEU A 47 -4.62 13.06 21.07
CA LEU A 47 -6.01 13.28 21.48
C LEU A 47 -6.92 13.66 20.31
N PHE A 48 -6.48 14.54 19.42
CA PHE A 48 -7.38 15.24 18.51
C PHE A 48 -7.16 14.90 17.03
N LEU A 49 -5.96 14.47 16.68
CA LEU A 49 -5.61 14.07 15.32
C LEU A 49 -5.84 12.57 15.09
N ASN A 50 -6.48 11.86 16.03
CA ASN A 50 -7.03 10.51 15.80
C ASN A 50 -8.08 10.43 14.66
N LYS A 51 -8.46 11.56 14.04
CA LYS A 51 -9.24 11.65 12.80
C LYS A 51 -8.44 12.11 11.56
N ARG A 52 -7.25 12.70 11.73
CA ARG A 52 -6.32 13.15 10.68
C ARG A 52 -4.93 12.62 11.01
N VAL A 53 -4.46 11.58 10.33
CA VAL A 53 -3.14 11.01 10.57
C VAL A 53 -2.09 12.12 10.45
N VAL A 54 -1.42 12.48 11.55
CA VAL A 54 -0.26 13.38 11.48
C VAL A 54 0.86 12.61 10.83
N GLU A 55 1.35 13.11 9.70
CA GLU A 55 2.49 12.51 9.04
C GLU A 55 3.72 12.61 9.96
N PRO A 56 4.45 11.52 10.24
CA PRO A 56 5.61 11.55 11.13
C PRO A 56 6.64 12.61 10.73
N GLY A 57 6.76 12.93 9.43
CA GLY A 57 7.63 13.99 8.92
C GLY A 57 7.34 15.39 9.51
N TYR A 58 6.09 15.68 9.85
CA TYR A 58 5.69 16.95 10.46
C TYR A 58 6.28 17.08 11.87
N LEU A 59 6.14 16.01 12.66
CA LEU A 59 6.70 15.94 14.00
C LEU A 59 8.22 15.98 13.97
N GLU A 60 8.85 15.20 13.07
CA GLU A 60 10.30 15.24 12.90
C GLU A 60 10.80 16.67 12.64
N TYR A 61 10.18 17.37 11.69
CA TYR A 61 10.55 18.75 11.36
C TYR A 61 10.32 19.71 12.53
N LEU A 62 9.16 19.62 13.19
CA LEU A 62 8.83 20.47 14.33
C LEU A 62 9.85 20.31 15.48
N TYR A 63 10.23 19.08 15.81
CA TYR A 63 11.25 18.83 16.84
C TYR A 63 12.66 19.23 16.38
N GLY A 64 12.97 19.09 15.09
CA GLY A 64 14.20 19.63 14.51
C GLY A 64 14.30 21.15 14.68
N LEU A 65 13.21 21.88 14.42
CA LEU A 65 13.13 23.32 14.65
C LEU A 65 13.30 23.69 16.12
N ILE A 66 12.65 22.96 17.04
CA ILE A 66 12.80 23.20 18.48
C ILE A 66 14.26 23.04 18.93
N ILE A 67 14.96 22.03 18.39
CA ILE A 67 16.39 21.82 18.68
C ILE A 67 17.26 22.92 18.06
N SER A 68 16.92 23.41 16.86
CA SER A 68 17.74 24.42 16.17
C SER A 68 17.69 25.80 16.81
N GLU A 69 16.54 26.19 17.36
CA GLU A 69 16.37 27.49 18.04
C GLU A 69 17.07 27.55 19.41
N GLY A 70 17.38 26.39 20.01
CA GLY A 70 18.05 26.27 21.31
C GLY A 70 17.22 26.77 22.49
N ARG A 71 17.78 26.71 23.70
CA ARG A 71 17.13 27.23 24.91
C ARG A 71 17.23 28.75 24.98
N GLN A 72 16.10 29.40 25.25
CA GLN A 72 16.04 30.83 25.54
C GLN A 72 16.22 31.10 27.04
N LYS A 73 16.63 32.33 27.39
CA LYS A 73 16.83 32.76 28.78
C LYS A 73 15.52 33.04 29.51
N GLU A 74 14.48 33.42 28.79
CA GLU A 74 13.16 33.75 29.32
C GLU A 74 12.08 33.06 28.48
N TYR A 75 11.11 32.45 29.16
CA TYR A 75 9.96 31.80 28.54
C TYR A 75 8.67 32.43 29.05
N LYS A 76 7.68 32.55 28.17
CA LYS A 76 6.29 32.88 28.48
C LYS A 76 5.64 31.70 29.23
N GLY A 77 4.48 31.98 29.83
CA GLY A 77 3.69 31.03 30.64
C GLY A 77 3.07 29.88 29.83
N ARG A 78 1.96 29.32 30.31
CA ARG A 78 1.30 28.15 29.69
C ARG A 78 0.77 28.45 28.28
N PHE A 79 0.69 27.41 27.45
CA PHE A 79 0.08 27.47 26.12
C PHE A 79 -1.45 27.50 26.18
N SER A 80 -2.05 28.35 25.35
CA SER A 80 -3.47 28.24 25.03
C SER A 80 -3.71 27.14 23.99
N TRP A 81 -4.92 26.59 23.98
CA TRP A 81 -5.35 25.65 22.96
C TRP A 81 -5.14 26.20 21.54
N ALA A 82 -5.58 27.44 21.32
CA ALA A 82 -5.52 28.12 20.03
C ALA A 82 -4.08 28.29 19.52
N ALA A 83 -3.09 28.45 20.41
CA ALA A 83 -1.70 28.53 20.01
C ALA A 83 -1.18 27.20 19.45
N ILE A 84 -1.52 26.07 20.09
CA ILE A 84 -1.12 24.73 19.62
C ILE A 84 -1.79 24.40 18.28
N GLU A 85 -3.09 24.65 18.19
CA GLU A 85 -3.85 24.44 16.95
C GLU A 85 -3.29 25.31 15.81
N GLY A 86 -2.97 26.58 16.10
CA GLY A 86 -2.31 27.50 15.17
C GLY A 86 -0.97 26.97 14.66
N VAL A 87 -0.11 26.44 15.55
CA VAL A 87 1.16 25.80 15.14
C VAL A 87 0.92 24.63 14.20
N MET A 88 -0.05 23.75 14.49
CA MET A 88 -0.31 22.57 13.67
C MET A 88 -0.89 22.95 12.29
N LEU A 89 -1.78 23.93 12.22
CA LEU A 89 -2.30 24.44 10.95
C LEU A 89 -1.21 25.13 10.12
N SER A 90 -0.38 25.95 10.76
CA SER A 90 0.78 26.56 10.10
C SER A 90 1.81 25.53 9.66
N LEU A 91 1.96 24.42 10.39
CA LEU A 91 2.85 23.32 9.99
C LEU A 91 2.34 22.61 8.73
N GLU A 92 1.04 22.28 8.66
CA GLU A 92 0.41 21.73 7.45
C GLU A 92 0.61 22.66 6.24
N SER A 93 0.28 23.95 6.41
CA SER A 93 0.46 24.99 5.38
C SER A 93 1.93 25.17 4.98
N PHE A 94 2.85 25.12 5.95
CA PHE A 94 4.28 25.20 5.71
C PHE A 94 4.75 24.08 4.79
N PHE A 95 4.33 22.83 5.02
CA PHE A 95 4.72 21.68 4.20
C PHE A 95 4.16 21.74 2.79
N GLU A 96 2.92 22.20 2.62
CA GLU A 96 2.34 22.44 1.30
C GLU A 96 3.13 23.51 0.52
N ASN A 97 3.38 24.66 1.14
CA ASN A 97 4.16 25.75 0.54
C ASN A 97 5.61 25.32 0.27
N TRP A 98 6.21 24.53 1.16
CA TRP A 98 7.53 23.96 0.98
C TRP A 98 7.59 23.01 -0.22
N MET A 99 6.60 22.14 -0.41
CA MET A 99 6.52 21.28 -1.59
C MET A 99 6.51 22.12 -2.87
N TYR A 100 5.67 23.15 -2.95
CA TYR A 100 5.61 24.03 -4.12
C TYR A 100 6.90 24.83 -4.32
N SER A 101 7.51 25.35 -3.25
CA SER A 101 8.77 26.10 -3.31
C SER A 101 9.94 25.19 -3.72
N ASN A 102 10.06 24.00 -3.12
CA ASN A 102 11.07 23.00 -3.46
C ASN A 102 10.99 22.58 -4.94
N LEU A 103 9.77 22.36 -5.43
CA LEU A 103 9.50 22.03 -6.82
C LEU A 103 9.88 23.18 -7.75
N SER A 104 9.27 24.34 -7.55
CA SER A 104 9.39 25.52 -8.42
C SER A 104 10.82 26.06 -8.47
N ARG A 105 11.54 26.10 -7.33
CA ARG A 105 12.94 26.54 -7.24
C ARG A 105 13.85 25.72 -8.16
N LYS A 106 13.61 24.42 -8.28
CA LYS A 106 14.43 23.51 -9.08
C LYS A 106 14.13 23.57 -10.58
N VAL A 107 13.01 24.16 -10.99
CA VAL A 107 12.57 24.18 -12.41
C VAL A 107 12.45 25.58 -13.02
N LYS A 108 12.34 26.65 -12.21
CA LYS A 108 12.05 28.01 -12.68
C LYS A 108 13.07 28.57 -13.67
N ASP A 109 14.36 28.31 -13.43
CA ASP A 109 15.46 28.85 -14.24
C ASP A 109 15.87 27.92 -15.40
N LEU A 110 15.27 26.73 -15.48
CA LEU A 110 15.62 25.76 -16.51
C LEU A 110 14.95 26.10 -17.84
N LYS A 111 15.68 25.89 -18.93
CA LYS A 111 15.17 26.01 -20.30
C LYS A 111 14.89 24.63 -20.91
N ASP A 112 15.77 23.67 -20.66
CA ASP A 112 15.65 22.30 -21.16
C ASP A 112 14.53 21.53 -20.45
N GLN A 113 13.61 20.96 -21.24
CA GLN A 113 12.43 20.25 -20.72
C GLN A 113 12.79 18.93 -20.03
N ARG A 114 13.81 18.22 -20.52
CA ARG A 114 14.27 16.96 -19.94
C ARG A 114 14.94 17.20 -18.59
N GLU A 115 15.71 18.27 -18.47
CA GLU A 115 16.31 18.67 -17.20
C GLU A 115 15.25 19.15 -16.20
N LYS A 116 14.19 19.86 -16.66
CA LYS A 116 13.02 20.15 -15.82
C LYS A 116 12.38 18.89 -15.27
N GLU A 117 12.17 17.87 -16.10
CA GLU A 117 11.57 16.61 -15.66
C GLU A 117 12.44 15.87 -14.64
N LYS A 118 13.77 15.86 -14.82
CA LYS A 118 14.70 15.30 -13.82
C LYS A 118 14.60 16.03 -12.49
N GLN A 119 14.64 17.36 -12.53
CA GLN A 119 14.58 18.18 -11.31
C GLN A 119 13.21 18.10 -10.63
N PHE A 120 12.13 18.02 -11.41
CA PHE A 120 10.78 17.77 -10.92
C PHE A 120 10.73 16.44 -10.15
N LEU A 121 11.26 15.37 -10.75
CA LEU A 121 11.29 14.07 -10.10
C LEU A 121 12.12 14.10 -8.82
N ALA A 122 13.31 14.70 -8.85
CA ALA A 122 14.16 14.86 -7.68
C ALA A 122 13.43 15.59 -6.54
N ALA A 123 12.71 16.67 -6.85
CA ALA A 123 11.89 17.40 -5.89
C ALA A 123 10.80 16.48 -5.29
N SER A 124 10.06 15.78 -6.16
CA SER A 124 8.97 14.87 -5.77
C SER A 124 9.45 13.76 -4.84
N LEU A 125 10.60 13.14 -5.13
CA LEU A 125 11.21 12.12 -4.29
C LEU A 125 11.60 12.66 -2.91
N SER A 126 12.19 13.86 -2.88
CA SER A 126 12.57 14.50 -1.61
C SER A 126 11.37 14.87 -0.75
N THR A 127 10.26 15.28 -1.36
CA THR A 127 9.00 15.51 -0.66
C THR A 127 8.44 14.20 -0.09
N ASP A 128 8.36 13.15 -0.90
CA ASP A 128 7.83 11.85 -0.46
C ASP A 128 8.65 11.26 0.70
N TYR A 129 9.99 11.35 0.62
CA TYR A 129 10.89 10.91 1.69
C TYR A 129 10.67 11.63 3.01
N VAL A 130 10.52 12.94 2.94
CA VAL A 130 10.39 13.80 4.13
C VAL A 130 9.06 13.57 4.81
N LEU A 131 7.98 13.48 4.03
CA LEU A 131 6.63 13.28 4.53
C LEU A 131 6.45 11.86 5.08
N ASN A 132 7.02 10.87 4.39
CA ASN A 132 6.80 9.47 4.64
C ASN A 132 8.13 8.69 4.63
N GLY A 133 8.64 8.40 5.83
CA GLY A 133 9.90 7.69 6.04
C GLY A 133 9.90 6.21 5.63
N GLY A 134 8.76 5.66 5.18
CA GLY A 134 8.65 4.27 4.71
C GLY A 134 7.25 3.70 4.94
N GLU A 135 7.20 2.47 5.46
CA GLU A 135 5.95 1.80 5.85
C GLU A 135 5.26 2.55 6.99
N THR A 136 3.96 2.83 6.82
CA THR A 136 3.15 3.59 7.78
C THR A 136 2.24 2.71 8.64
N ASN A 137 2.06 1.43 8.30
CA ASN A 137 1.38 0.44 9.14
C ASN A 137 2.35 -0.16 10.17
N TYR A 138 2.11 0.13 11.45
CA TYR A 138 2.98 -0.29 12.56
C TYR A 138 3.20 -1.81 12.61
N GLU A 139 2.15 -2.63 12.51
CA GLU A 139 2.27 -4.10 12.66
C GLU A 139 3.09 -4.71 11.51
N LEU A 140 2.89 -4.22 10.28
CA LEU A 140 3.67 -4.68 9.12
C LEU A 140 5.14 -4.24 9.22
N LEU A 141 5.38 -2.99 9.64
CA LEU A 141 6.74 -2.51 9.88
C LEU A 141 7.42 -3.31 10.99
N LYS A 142 6.76 -3.53 12.12
CA LYS A 142 7.24 -4.36 13.22
C LYS A 142 7.61 -5.76 12.74
N SER A 143 6.70 -6.42 12.02
CA SER A 143 6.95 -7.75 11.46
C SER A 143 8.18 -7.77 10.54
N GLN A 144 8.29 -6.78 9.65
CA GLN A 144 9.44 -6.64 8.77
C GLN A 144 10.75 -6.49 9.54
N VAL A 145 10.81 -5.55 10.50
CA VAL A 145 12.02 -5.29 11.29
C VAL A 145 12.42 -6.52 12.11
N MET A 146 11.44 -7.19 12.72
CA MET A 146 11.66 -8.44 13.44
C MET A 146 12.28 -9.52 12.55
N ASN A 147 11.74 -9.72 11.34
CA ASN A 147 12.23 -10.72 10.40
C ASN A 147 13.65 -10.42 9.91
N VAL A 148 13.91 -9.15 9.53
CA VAL A 148 15.24 -8.70 9.07
C VAL A 148 16.32 -8.94 10.11
N PHE A 149 16.03 -8.72 11.41
CA PHE A 149 17.02 -8.89 12.48
C PHE A 149 16.95 -10.21 13.25
N GLN A 150 15.98 -11.08 12.96
CA GLN A 150 15.79 -12.35 13.68
C GLN A 150 17.09 -13.16 13.74
N SER A 151 17.80 -13.19 12.62
CA SER A 151 19.05 -13.95 12.49
C SER A 151 20.29 -13.24 13.07
N SER A 152 20.16 -11.95 13.41
CA SER A 152 21.19 -11.09 13.97
C SER A 152 21.03 -10.88 15.48
N ARG A 153 20.15 -11.63 16.14
CA ARG A 153 19.89 -11.53 17.58
C ARG A 153 21.16 -11.54 18.44
N LYS A 154 22.10 -12.44 18.15
CA LYS A 154 23.38 -12.55 18.88
C LYS A 154 24.27 -11.34 18.65
N TRP A 155 24.35 -10.87 17.40
CA TRP A 155 25.10 -9.69 17.02
C TRP A 155 24.56 -8.45 17.76
N MET A 156 23.24 -8.24 17.73
CA MET A 156 22.62 -7.11 18.42
C MET A 156 22.86 -7.16 19.93
N LYS A 157 22.70 -8.34 20.57
CA LYS A 157 22.94 -8.43 22.02
C LYS A 157 24.38 -8.08 22.40
N LYS A 158 25.35 -8.43 21.56
CA LYS A 158 26.77 -8.15 21.77
C LYS A 158 27.10 -6.66 21.54
N ASN A 159 26.60 -6.07 20.46
CA ASN A 159 27.04 -4.74 20.01
C ASN A 159 26.11 -3.60 20.45
N GLU A 160 24.79 -3.85 20.53
CA GLU A 160 23.79 -2.87 20.96
C GLU A 160 23.35 -3.06 22.43
N GLY A 161 23.62 -4.23 23.01
CA GLY A 161 23.22 -4.58 24.38
C GLY A 161 21.76 -5.01 24.55
N PHE A 162 20.97 -5.00 23.47
CA PHE A 162 19.60 -5.50 23.40
C PHE A 162 19.39 -6.41 22.18
N THR A 163 18.29 -7.15 22.17
CA THR A 163 17.85 -7.93 20.99
C THR A 163 16.64 -7.29 20.34
N ILE A 164 16.35 -7.61 19.08
CA ILE A 164 15.17 -7.02 18.42
C ILE A 164 13.85 -7.36 19.13
N THR A 165 13.73 -8.56 19.73
CA THR A 165 12.57 -8.92 20.56
C THR A 165 12.44 -8.03 21.79
N GLN A 166 13.56 -7.68 22.44
CA GLN A 166 13.56 -6.77 23.58
C GLN A 166 13.19 -5.34 23.16
N VAL A 167 13.65 -4.89 22.00
CA VAL A 167 13.28 -3.58 21.43
C VAL A 167 11.76 -3.46 21.29
N PHE A 168 11.10 -4.43 20.66
CA PHE A 168 9.64 -4.35 20.51
C PHE A 168 8.89 -4.53 21.82
N HIS A 169 9.40 -5.32 22.76
CA HIS A 169 8.83 -5.38 24.12
C HIS A 169 8.87 -4.01 24.82
N ILE A 170 9.96 -3.25 24.65
CA ILE A 170 10.08 -1.88 25.18
C ILE A 170 9.12 -0.92 24.46
N ILE A 171 9.05 -0.97 23.13
CA ILE A 171 8.16 -0.09 22.34
C ILE A 171 6.68 -0.36 22.68
N GLU A 172 6.31 -1.62 22.88
CA GLU A 172 4.96 -2.02 23.32
C GLU A 172 4.68 -1.52 24.73
N ALA A 173 5.63 -1.62 25.67
CA ALA A 173 5.47 -1.08 27.02
C ALA A 173 5.29 0.45 27.00
N ILE A 174 6.04 1.19 26.16
CA ILE A 174 5.86 2.64 25.97
C ILE A 174 4.45 2.93 25.44
N THR A 175 4.03 2.22 24.39
CA THR A 175 2.73 2.42 23.74
C THR A 175 1.58 2.11 24.72
N GLY A 176 1.66 0.99 25.45
CA GLY A 176 0.66 0.59 26.43
C GLY A 176 0.57 1.55 27.61
N LEU A 177 1.70 2.04 28.13
CA LEU A 177 1.72 3.06 29.18
C LEU A 177 1.10 4.38 28.68
N TYR A 178 1.38 4.79 27.44
CA TYR A 178 0.76 5.96 26.84
C TYR A 178 -0.76 5.79 26.71
N GLU A 179 -1.23 4.65 26.20
CA GLU A 179 -2.65 4.35 26.08
C GLU A 179 -3.35 4.38 27.44
N GLN A 180 -2.75 3.81 28.48
CA GLN A 180 -3.28 3.84 29.84
C GLN A 180 -3.40 5.28 30.36
N ARG A 181 -2.31 6.06 30.28
CA ARG A 181 -2.29 7.45 30.79
C ARG A 181 -3.21 8.37 29.98
N LEU A 182 -3.28 8.21 28.65
CA LEU A 182 -4.19 8.97 27.79
C LEU A 182 -5.65 8.65 28.09
N SER A 183 -5.98 7.37 28.35
CA SER A 183 -7.35 6.96 28.67
C SER A 183 -7.79 7.55 30.00
N ALA A 184 -6.96 7.42 31.04
CA ALA A 184 -7.22 8.03 32.35
C ALA A 184 -7.37 9.56 32.25
N PHE A 185 -6.47 10.23 31.52
CA PHE A 185 -6.54 11.67 31.31
C PHE A 185 -7.82 12.12 30.60
N LYS A 186 -8.26 11.41 29.56
CA LYS A 186 -9.52 11.70 28.86
C LYS A 186 -10.72 11.55 29.80
N GLU A 187 -10.75 10.47 30.57
CA GLU A 187 -11.82 10.19 31.52
C GLU A 187 -11.90 11.26 32.61
N ASP A 188 -10.77 11.58 33.24
CA ASP A 188 -10.68 12.60 34.30
C ASP A 188 -11.16 13.98 33.82
N ILE A 189 -10.73 14.40 32.63
CA ILE A 189 -11.16 15.69 32.07
C ILE A 189 -12.66 15.68 31.80
N VAL A 190 -13.19 14.61 31.20
CA VAL A 190 -14.61 14.54 30.87
C VAL A 190 -15.46 14.54 32.13
N ILE A 191 -15.12 13.73 33.13
CA ILE A 191 -15.85 13.66 34.40
C ILE A 191 -15.80 15.01 35.12
N ALA A 192 -14.61 15.58 35.30
CA ALA A 192 -14.47 16.87 35.98
C ALA A 192 -15.21 18.01 35.23
N SER A 193 -15.24 17.96 33.90
CA SER A 193 -15.95 18.94 33.07
C SER A 193 -17.46 18.79 33.18
N GLN A 194 -17.96 17.55 33.22
CA GLN A 194 -19.39 17.26 33.46
C GLN A 194 -19.83 17.76 34.84
N ASP A 195 -19.06 17.45 35.88
CA ASP A 195 -19.37 17.88 37.24
C ASP A 195 -19.41 19.40 37.37
N LEU A 196 -18.44 20.09 36.75
CA LEU A 196 -18.38 21.54 36.74
C LEU A 196 -19.58 22.14 35.98
N MET A 197 -19.90 21.60 34.80
CA MET A 197 -21.04 22.01 33.98
C MET A 197 -22.36 21.86 34.75
N ASP A 198 -22.60 20.69 35.35
CA ASP A 198 -23.82 20.38 36.09
C ASP A 198 -23.93 21.24 37.37
N ARG A 199 -22.81 21.54 38.03
CA ARG A 199 -22.77 22.45 39.17
C ARG A 199 -23.09 23.89 38.75
N GLN A 200 -22.48 24.39 37.68
CA GLN A 200 -22.74 25.75 37.18
C GLN A 200 -24.20 25.90 36.74
N TYR A 201 -24.76 24.94 36.01
CA TYR A 201 -26.17 24.97 35.63
C TYR A 201 -27.10 25.05 36.85
N ARG A 202 -26.85 24.23 37.89
CA ARG A 202 -27.61 24.27 39.15
C ARG A 202 -27.52 25.62 39.86
N LEU A 203 -26.37 26.27 39.85
CA LEU A 203 -26.17 27.59 40.47
C LEU A 203 -26.83 28.73 39.69
N MET A 204 -27.02 28.56 38.38
CA MET A 204 -27.65 29.58 37.53
C MET A 204 -29.18 29.42 37.43
N ALA A 205 -29.72 28.23 37.69
CA ALA A 205 -31.14 27.94 37.72
C ALA A 205 -31.82 28.69 38.89
N GLY A 206 -32.23 29.94 38.66
CA GLY A 206 -32.90 30.80 39.64
C GLY A 206 -32.36 32.24 39.75
N LYS A 207 -31.33 32.62 39.00
CA LYS A 207 -30.85 34.01 38.95
C LYS A 207 -31.72 34.88 38.04
N ALA A 208 -32.20 36.03 38.54
CA ALA A 208 -33.01 36.99 37.78
C ALA A 208 -32.20 37.81 36.76
N SER A 209 -30.89 37.98 36.97
CA SER A 209 -29.98 38.68 36.05
C SER A 209 -28.85 37.76 35.60
N ALA A 210 -29.10 36.97 34.54
CA ALA A 210 -28.06 36.20 33.85
C ALA A 210 -27.46 37.03 32.70
N SER A 211 -26.13 37.03 32.59
CA SER A 211 -25.38 37.53 31.43
C SER A 211 -25.73 36.77 30.16
N GLU A 212 -25.38 37.33 29.00
CA GLU A 212 -25.67 36.71 27.71
C GLU A 212 -25.02 35.33 27.55
N GLU A 213 -23.78 35.18 28.03
CA GLU A 213 -23.03 33.92 28.04
C GLU A 213 -23.64 32.87 28.99
N GLU A 214 -24.15 33.30 30.15
CA GLU A 214 -24.87 32.41 31.09
C GLU A 214 -26.20 31.94 30.48
N ARG A 215 -26.92 32.80 29.76
CA ARG A 215 -28.17 32.42 29.05
C ARG A 215 -27.90 31.44 27.93
N GLU A 216 -26.85 31.66 27.13
CA GLU A 216 -26.42 30.74 26.08
C GLU A 216 -26.05 29.37 26.67
N SER A 217 -25.27 29.36 27.75
CA SER A 217 -24.90 28.13 28.45
C SER A 217 -26.12 27.37 29.00
N GLN A 218 -27.11 28.06 29.57
CA GLN A 218 -28.36 27.44 30.02
C GLN A 218 -29.17 26.86 28.85
N ARG A 219 -29.21 27.56 27.71
CA ARG A 219 -29.89 27.08 26.50
C ARG A 219 -29.22 25.83 25.98
N LEU A 220 -27.89 25.86 25.80
CA LEU A 220 -27.11 24.71 25.35
C LEU A 220 -27.18 23.55 26.33
N TYR A 221 -27.25 23.77 27.65
CA TYR A 221 -27.41 22.68 28.60
C TYR A 221 -28.68 21.86 28.36
N LYS A 222 -29.78 22.54 27.98
CA LYS A 222 -31.08 21.91 27.70
C LYS A 222 -31.19 21.35 26.27
N GLU A 223 -30.70 22.11 25.29
CA GLU A 223 -30.89 21.83 23.86
C GLU A 223 -29.74 21.02 23.24
N ASN A 224 -28.51 21.24 23.71
CA ASN A 224 -27.30 20.64 23.14
C ASN A 224 -26.19 20.44 24.20
N ARG A 225 -26.48 19.61 25.22
CA ARG A 225 -25.56 19.35 26.35
C ARG A 225 -24.17 18.89 25.91
N LYS A 226 -24.08 18.22 24.76
CA LYS A 226 -22.81 17.75 24.19
C LYS A 226 -21.91 18.89 23.73
N GLU A 227 -22.46 19.90 23.06
CA GLU A 227 -21.71 21.09 22.66
C GLU A 227 -21.25 21.87 23.89
N LEU A 228 -22.13 22.06 24.87
CA LEU A 228 -21.75 22.70 26.13
C LEU A 228 -20.63 21.95 26.84
N LEU A 229 -20.76 20.63 26.98
CA LEU A 229 -19.73 19.80 27.58
C LEU A 229 -18.40 19.91 26.83
N ALA A 230 -18.41 19.98 25.50
CA ALA A 230 -17.20 20.19 24.71
C ALA A 230 -16.51 21.51 25.08
N ARG A 231 -17.26 22.61 25.31
CA ARG A 231 -16.69 23.89 25.79
C ARG A 231 -16.04 23.75 27.17
N TYR A 232 -16.68 23.05 28.11
CA TYR A 232 -16.10 22.82 29.44
C TYR A 232 -14.84 21.94 29.38
N VAL A 233 -14.85 20.90 28.54
CA VAL A 233 -13.68 20.05 28.29
C VAL A 233 -12.52 20.87 27.73
N SER A 234 -12.77 21.73 26.74
CA SER A 234 -11.74 22.63 26.19
C SER A 234 -11.17 23.57 27.26
N ASN A 235 -12.02 24.22 28.06
CA ASN A 235 -11.56 25.10 29.13
C ASN A 235 -10.77 24.34 30.21
N ARG A 236 -11.20 23.12 30.55
CA ARG A 236 -10.52 22.30 31.55
C ARG A 236 -9.16 21.81 31.04
N TYR A 237 -9.05 21.50 29.76
CA TYR A 237 -7.79 21.11 29.13
C TYR A 237 -6.70 22.17 29.31
N GLU A 238 -7.04 23.46 29.33
CA GLU A 238 -6.06 24.54 29.58
C GLU A 238 -5.54 24.58 31.03
N GLN A 239 -6.28 24.00 31.97
CA GLN A 239 -5.99 24.09 33.40
C GLN A 239 -5.18 22.90 33.93
N VAL A 240 -5.26 21.75 33.25
CA VAL A 240 -4.61 20.50 33.67
C VAL A 240 -3.12 20.44 33.30
N LYS A 241 -2.37 19.61 34.02
CA LYS A 241 -0.97 19.30 33.72
C LYS A 241 -0.93 18.38 32.50
N LYS A 242 -0.07 18.70 31.53
CA LYS A 242 -0.04 18.04 30.21
C LYS A 242 1.23 17.21 29.98
N ASP A 243 2.00 16.96 31.04
CA ASP A 243 3.23 16.16 30.98
C ASP A 243 2.98 14.65 31.19
N ILE A 244 1.75 14.18 30.99
CA ILE A 244 1.36 12.77 31.21
C ILE A 244 2.15 11.79 30.33
N LEU A 245 2.70 12.27 29.20
CA LEU A 245 3.51 11.48 28.27
C LEU A 245 5.02 11.56 28.55
N LEU A 246 5.45 12.42 29.48
CA LEU A 246 6.80 12.33 30.05
C LEU A 246 6.86 11.14 30.99
N ILE A 247 7.79 10.23 30.70
CA ILE A 247 7.98 8.97 31.44
C ILE A 247 9.45 8.81 31.82
N THR A 248 9.68 7.99 32.84
CA THR A 248 11.02 7.51 33.23
C THR A 248 11.19 6.03 32.88
N GLU A 249 12.42 5.52 32.97
CA GLU A 249 12.63 4.07 32.92
C GLU A 249 11.89 3.36 34.07
N GLU A 250 11.78 3.98 35.24
CA GLU A 250 11.05 3.43 36.39
C GLU A 250 9.54 3.33 36.14
N ASP A 251 8.94 4.32 35.48
CA ASP A 251 7.53 4.26 35.07
C ASP A 251 7.26 3.05 34.17
N LEU A 252 8.16 2.79 33.20
CA LEU A 252 8.03 1.64 32.30
C LEU A 252 8.22 0.31 33.04
N MET A 253 9.20 0.22 33.93
CA MET A 253 9.41 -0.98 34.75
C MET A 253 8.25 -1.21 35.74
N GLY A 254 7.60 -0.15 36.20
CA GLY A 254 6.38 -0.24 37.02
C GLY A 254 5.17 -0.73 36.22
N TYR A 255 5.06 -0.31 34.95
CA TYR A 255 4.01 -0.76 34.03
C TYR A 255 4.23 -2.20 33.55
N GLU A 256 5.45 -2.55 33.14
CA GLU A 256 5.85 -3.89 32.67
C GLU A 256 7.08 -4.39 33.44
N PRO A 257 6.88 -5.10 34.57
CA PRO A 257 7.97 -5.57 35.43
C PRO A 257 8.94 -6.56 34.77
N ASN A 258 8.55 -7.19 33.66
CA ASN A 258 9.39 -8.17 32.96
C ASN A 258 10.34 -7.56 31.92
N LEU A 259 10.39 -6.23 31.80
CA LEU A 259 11.37 -5.56 30.94
C LEU A 259 12.80 -5.86 31.42
N ASP A 260 13.72 -6.14 30.47
CA ASP A 260 15.15 -6.24 30.77
C ASP A 260 15.69 -4.82 31.02
N LYS A 261 15.94 -4.48 32.30
CA LYS A 261 16.44 -3.17 32.72
C LYS A 261 17.70 -2.72 31.97
N LYS A 262 18.64 -3.63 31.68
CA LYS A 262 19.87 -3.26 30.94
C LYS A 262 19.56 -2.98 29.48
N ALA A 263 18.69 -3.79 28.87
CA ALA A 263 18.25 -3.57 27.50
C ALA A 263 17.47 -2.26 27.36
N LEU A 264 16.58 -1.95 28.31
CA LEU A 264 15.84 -0.70 28.37
C LEU A 264 16.79 0.50 28.41
N HIS A 265 17.74 0.50 29.34
CA HIS A 265 18.70 1.59 29.48
C HIS A 265 19.51 1.83 28.20
N HIS A 266 20.08 0.78 27.61
CA HIS A 266 20.83 0.89 26.36
C HIS A 266 19.94 1.36 25.20
N PHE A 267 18.68 0.92 25.13
CA PHE A 267 17.75 1.32 24.10
C PHE A 267 17.40 2.82 24.18
N ILE A 268 17.05 3.31 25.37
CA ILE A 268 16.78 4.74 25.58
C ILE A 268 18.03 5.56 25.25
N GLN A 269 19.20 5.16 25.77
CA GLN A 269 20.46 5.86 25.47
C GLN A 269 20.77 5.91 23.96
N ARG A 270 20.55 4.81 23.23
CA ARG A 270 20.87 4.70 21.79
C ARG A 270 20.02 5.64 20.93
N PHE A 271 18.72 5.73 21.25
CA PHE A 271 17.73 6.44 20.41
C PHE A 271 17.30 7.80 20.99
N SER A 272 17.97 8.29 22.03
CA SER A 272 17.71 9.61 22.62
C SER A 272 18.51 10.75 22.00
N SER A 273 17.79 11.82 21.66
CA SER A 273 18.31 13.15 21.36
C SER A 273 18.18 14.06 22.58
N SER A 274 19.25 14.81 22.88
CA SER A 274 19.19 15.91 23.87
C SER A 274 18.90 17.22 23.14
N ILE A 275 17.95 17.97 23.69
CA ILE A 275 17.62 19.33 23.22
C ILE A 275 18.68 20.37 23.59
N ASP A 276 19.64 20.02 24.44
CA ASP A 276 20.65 20.95 24.96
C ASP A 276 21.83 21.15 23.99
N LYS A 277 21.86 20.38 22.89
CA LYS A 277 22.86 20.50 21.82
C LYS A 277 22.20 21.08 20.58
N PRO A 278 22.18 22.43 20.43
CA PRO A 278 21.49 23.06 19.33
C PRO A 278 22.11 22.69 17.98
N HIS A 279 21.27 22.62 16.95
CA HIS A 279 21.68 22.35 15.57
C HIS A 279 21.30 23.56 14.68
N PRO A 280 22.10 24.63 14.68
CA PRO A 280 21.69 25.93 14.13
C PRO A 280 21.44 25.94 12.61
N ASP A 281 21.97 24.96 11.88
CA ASP A 281 21.87 24.88 10.41
C ASP A 281 20.60 24.16 9.89
N PHE A 282 19.58 23.96 10.73
CA PHE A 282 18.32 23.29 10.34
C PHE A 282 17.25 24.31 9.93
N LYS A 283 16.86 24.34 8.66
CA LYS A 283 15.85 25.29 8.14
C LYS A 283 14.74 24.62 7.34
N TYR A 284 15.08 23.61 6.54
CA TYR A 284 14.16 22.94 5.63
C TYR A 284 13.91 21.50 6.06
N PRO A 285 12.74 20.93 5.73
CA PRO A 285 12.44 19.53 6.03
C PRO A 285 13.47 18.53 5.50
N THR A 286 14.17 18.83 4.41
CA THR A 286 15.23 17.96 3.85
C THR A 286 16.57 18.03 4.57
N ASP A 287 16.74 18.94 5.52
CA ASP A 287 17.98 19.12 6.26
C ASP A 287 18.21 17.95 7.22
N ASP A 288 19.46 17.76 7.61
CA ASP A 288 19.81 16.70 8.54
C ASP A 288 19.23 17.02 9.92
N ASN A 289 18.53 16.04 10.49
CA ASN A 289 17.76 16.19 11.70
C ASN A 289 18.15 15.07 12.68
N PRO A 290 18.76 15.39 13.84
CA PRO A 290 19.11 14.39 14.86
C PRO A 290 17.92 13.52 15.28
N PHE A 291 16.71 14.08 15.27
CA PHE A 291 15.49 13.38 15.67
C PHE A 291 15.14 12.20 14.73
N ARG A 292 15.56 12.21 13.46
CA ARG A 292 15.34 11.10 12.52
C ARG A 292 16.14 9.84 12.88
N GLU A 293 17.26 10.02 13.55
CA GLU A 293 18.17 8.94 13.93
C GLU A 293 17.97 8.56 15.39
N ARG A 294 17.50 9.53 16.20
CA ARG A 294 17.27 9.40 17.63
C ARG A 294 15.95 10.08 18.04
N PRO A 295 14.81 9.42 17.80
CA PRO A 295 13.46 10.00 17.93
C PRO A 295 12.91 10.00 19.37
N ILE A 296 13.72 9.64 20.36
CA ILE A 296 13.37 9.82 21.78
C ILE A 296 13.88 11.19 22.23
N VAL A 297 13.02 12.01 22.83
CA VAL A 297 13.43 13.31 23.39
C VAL A 297 13.64 13.15 24.89
N SER A 298 14.84 13.46 25.38
CA SER A 298 15.19 13.34 26.81
C SER A 298 15.32 14.70 27.50
N PHE A 299 14.87 14.77 28.76
CA PHE A 299 14.89 15.92 29.65
C PHE A 299 15.43 15.52 31.04
N GLY A 300 16.72 15.27 31.15
CA GLY A 300 17.29 14.65 32.34
C GLY A 300 16.85 13.18 32.42
N ASP A 301 16.22 12.79 33.52
CA ASP A 301 15.78 11.40 33.75
C ASP A 301 14.42 11.05 33.10
N THR A 302 13.69 12.05 32.61
CA THR A 302 12.44 11.83 31.88
C THR A 302 12.64 11.90 30.38
N PHE A 303 11.80 11.20 29.63
CA PHE A 303 11.80 11.22 28.18
C PHE A 303 10.38 11.08 27.62
N ILE A 304 10.25 11.35 26.32
CA ILE A 304 9.02 11.19 25.54
C ILE A 304 9.36 10.63 24.15
N VAL A 305 8.47 9.82 23.60
CA VAL A 305 8.54 9.30 22.23
C VAL A 305 7.39 9.92 21.43
N PRO A 306 7.61 11.04 20.72
CA PRO A 306 6.53 11.73 20.02
C PRO A 306 5.90 10.94 18.87
N SER A 307 6.69 10.07 18.22
CA SER A 307 6.27 9.26 17.08
C SER A 307 6.84 7.85 17.22
N ILE A 308 5.96 6.89 17.54
CA ILE A 308 6.32 5.46 17.60
C ILE A 308 6.82 4.97 16.24
N LEU A 309 6.22 5.44 15.13
CA LEU A 309 6.65 5.06 13.78
C LEU A 309 8.06 5.54 13.47
N SER A 310 8.41 6.79 13.81
CA SER A 310 9.77 7.31 13.62
C SER A 310 10.79 6.51 14.44
N LEU A 311 10.42 6.07 15.65
CA LEU A 311 11.26 5.17 16.47
C LEU A 311 11.53 3.83 15.80
N VAL A 312 10.50 3.17 15.23
CA VAL A 312 10.70 1.90 14.54
C VAL A 312 11.52 2.07 13.24
N TRP A 313 11.31 3.16 12.49
CA TRP A 313 12.14 3.47 11.32
C TRP A 313 13.62 3.69 11.70
N ALA A 314 13.88 4.43 12.78
CA ALA A 314 15.23 4.64 13.31
C ALA A 314 15.87 3.31 13.75
N VAL A 315 15.13 2.46 14.49
CA VAL A 315 15.59 1.11 14.88
C VAL A 315 16.05 0.32 13.67
N GLN A 316 15.24 0.25 12.60
CA GLN A 316 15.64 -0.48 11.41
C GLN A 316 16.87 0.14 10.75
N LYS A 317 16.85 1.46 10.55
CA LYS A 317 17.88 2.15 9.77
C LYS A 317 19.24 2.13 10.46
N GLU A 318 19.29 2.45 11.75
CA GLU A 318 20.53 2.66 12.50
C GLU A 318 21.22 1.33 12.79
N ILE A 319 20.49 0.33 13.29
CA ILE A 319 21.05 -0.99 13.58
C ILE A 319 21.55 -1.67 12.29
N GLU A 320 20.80 -1.53 11.18
CA GLU A 320 21.27 -2.03 9.90
C GLU A 320 22.53 -1.29 9.44
N SER A 321 22.64 0.02 9.65
CA SER A 321 23.85 0.78 9.32
C SER A 321 25.06 0.25 10.07
N ASP A 322 24.93 -0.02 11.37
CA ASP A 322 26.02 -0.55 12.20
C ASP A 322 26.44 -1.95 11.75
N ILE A 323 25.48 -2.82 11.42
CA ILE A 323 25.77 -4.14 10.86
C ILE A 323 26.51 -4.06 9.52
N LEU A 324 26.13 -3.11 8.66
CA LEU A 324 26.79 -2.93 7.35
C LEU A 324 28.20 -2.33 7.47
N MET A 325 28.55 -1.74 8.62
CA MET A 325 29.91 -1.31 8.93
C MET A 325 30.78 -2.43 9.53
N ASP A 326 30.16 -3.50 10.05
CA ASP A 326 30.86 -4.70 10.51
C ASP A 326 31.26 -5.57 9.31
N GLU A 327 32.53 -5.47 8.88
CA GLU A 327 33.04 -6.20 7.71
C GLU A 327 32.93 -7.72 7.84
N GLU A 328 33.02 -8.27 9.06
CA GLU A 328 32.93 -9.71 9.32
C GLU A 328 31.50 -10.23 9.20
N TYR A 329 30.51 -9.42 9.61
CA TYR A 329 29.12 -9.85 9.67
C TYR A 329 28.25 -9.36 8.50
N ARG A 330 28.66 -8.31 7.78
CA ARG A 330 27.91 -7.66 6.69
C ARG A 330 27.39 -8.64 5.64
N GLU A 331 28.23 -9.55 5.14
CA GLU A 331 27.85 -10.51 4.10
C GLU A 331 26.81 -11.51 4.61
N THR A 332 27.03 -12.04 5.83
CA THR A 332 26.10 -12.95 6.49
C THR A 332 24.73 -12.30 6.70
N TYR A 333 24.72 -11.04 7.16
CA TYR A 333 23.47 -10.29 7.32
C TYR A 333 22.76 -10.05 5.98
N THR A 334 23.50 -9.61 4.96
CA THR A 334 22.94 -9.29 3.63
C THR A 334 22.29 -10.53 3.00
N GLU A 335 22.95 -11.69 3.08
CA GLU A 335 22.42 -12.95 2.59
C GLU A 335 21.13 -13.35 3.33
N LYS A 336 21.15 -13.30 4.67
CA LYS A 336 19.97 -13.70 5.47
C LYS A 336 18.80 -12.74 5.31
N LYS A 337 19.06 -11.44 5.15
CA LYS A 337 18.06 -10.42 4.84
C LYS A 337 17.40 -10.71 3.48
N GLY A 338 18.20 -11.08 2.47
CA GLY A 338 17.69 -11.51 1.16
C GLY A 338 16.78 -12.74 1.27
N ARG A 339 17.23 -13.79 1.95
CA ARG A 339 16.44 -15.02 2.17
C ARG A 339 15.14 -14.75 2.94
N SER A 340 15.17 -13.90 3.95
CA SER A 340 13.96 -13.52 4.69
C SER A 340 12.92 -12.86 3.78
N LEU A 341 13.35 -11.95 2.90
CA LEU A 341 12.47 -11.33 1.91
C LEU A 341 11.88 -12.39 0.96
N GLU A 342 12.71 -13.30 0.45
CA GLU A 342 12.28 -14.40 -0.43
C GLU A 342 11.22 -15.30 0.24
N ASP A 343 11.46 -15.69 1.50
CA ASP A 343 10.52 -16.52 2.27
C ASP A 343 9.17 -15.81 2.47
N GLU A 344 9.18 -14.51 2.77
CA GLU A 344 7.97 -13.72 2.94
C GLU A 344 7.20 -13.58 1.62
N VAL A 345 7.89 -13.34 0.50
CA VAL A 345 7.28 -13.33 -0.84
C VAL A 345 6.54 -14.65 -1.09
N ASN A 346 7.20 -15.77 -0.84
CA ASN A 346 6.62 -17.10 -1.03
C ASN A 346 5.36 -17.32 -0.17
N GLN A 347 5.36 -16.85 1.08
CA GLN A 347 4.20 -16.94 1.96
C GLN A 347 3.04 -16.09 1.45
N VAL A 348 3.31 -14.86 1.00
CA VAL A 348 2.27 -13.96 0.48
C VAL A 348 1.63 -14.53 -0.78
N PHE A 349 2.41 -15.08 -1.73
CA PHE A 349 1.84 -15.73 -2.91
C PHE A 349 1.01 -16.96 -2.58
N LYS A 350 1.44 -17.80 -1.63
CA LYS A 350 0.65 -18.96 -1.17
C LYS A 350 -0.68 -18.54 -0.53
N LYS A 351 -0.71 -17.38 0.14
CA LYS A 351 -1.94 -16.80 0.70
C LYS A 351 -2.87 -16.26 -0.39
N ILE A 352 -2.34 -15.46 -1.32
CA ILE A 352 -3.15 -14.81 -2.38
C ILE A 352 -3.63 -15.82 -3.43
N LEU A 353 -2.80 -16.82 -3.77
CA LEU A 353 -3.06 -17.83 -4.78
C LEU A 353 -3.02 -19.24 -4.15
N PRO A 354 -4.04 -19.66 -3.38
CA PRO A 354 -4.06 -20.97 -2.75
C PRO A 354 -3.97 -22.10 -3.78
N GLY A 355 -2.97 -22.96 -3.63
CA GLY A 355 -2.69 -24.05 -4.57
C GLY A 355 -1.68 -23.70 -5.68
N CYS A 356 -1.08 -22.50 -5.67
CA CYS A 356 0.05 -22.21 -6.54
C CYS A 356 1.24 -23.15 -6.26
N GLN A 357 2.00 -23.47 -7.31
CA GLN A 357 3.28 -24.15 -7.17
C GLN A 357 4.39 -23.12 -7.13
N VAL A 358 5.23 -23.19 -6.10
CA VAL A 358 6.31 -22.23 -5.87
C VAL A 358 7.64 -22.96 -5.93
N TYR A 359 8.52 -22.53 -6.84
CA TYR A 359 9.90 -23.00 -6.94
C TYR A 359 10.83 -21.83 -6.66
N SER A 360 11.64 -21.93 -5.59
CA SER A 360 12.47 -20.82 -5.09
C SER A 360 13.71 -21.33 -4.34
N PRO A 361 14.93 -20.85 -4.65
CA PRO A 361 15.31 -20.28 -5.95
C PRO A 361 15.39 -21.35 -7.04
N VAL A 362 15.20 -20.95 -8.29
CA VAL A 362 15.41 -21.84 -9.46
C VAL A 362 16.64 -21.44 -10.25
N HIS A 363 17.37 -22.44 -10.71
CA HIS A 363 18.57 -22.29 -11.54
C HIS A 363 18.35 -22.90 -12.91
N TYR A 364 18.87 -22.25 -13.94
CA TYR A 364 18.79 -22.70 -15.33
C TYR A 364 20.08 -22.34 -16.07
N TYR A 365 20.28 -22.95 -17.23
CA TYR A 365 21.46 -22.68 -18.06
C TYR A 365 21.01 -22.06 -19.36
N ILE A 366 21.73 -21.02 -19.79
CA ILE A 366 21.59 -20.42 -21.12
C ILE A 366 22.92 -20.51 -21.84
N GLU A 367 22.87 -20.46 -23.17
CA GLU A 367 24.05 -20.23 -23.99
C GLU A 367 24.13 -18.72 -24.30
N GLU A 368 25.24 -18.10 -23.93
CA GLU A 368 25.51 -16.68 -24.18
C GLU A 368 26.94 -16.58 -24.74
N ASN A 369 27.09 -16.06 -25.96
CA ASN A 369 28.38 -15.98 -26.67
C ASN A 369 29.13 -17.32 -26.78
N GLY A 370 28.40 -18.43 -26.94
CA GLY A 370 28.98 -19.78 -27.03
C GLY A 370 29.39 -20.39 -25.69
N GLU A 371 29.19 -19.67 -24.57
CA GLU A 371 29.47 -20.17 -23.24
C GLU A 371 28.20 -20.55 -22.47
N LYS A 372 28.28 -21.65 -21.73
CA LYS A 372 27.19 -22.11 -20.88
C LYS A 372 27.17 -21.33 -19.57
N LYS A 373 26.21 -20.42 -19.44
CA LYS A 373 26.05 -19.57 -18.26
C LYS A 373 24.98 -20.10 -17.33
N ARG A 374 25.32 -20.28 -16.06
CA ARG A 374 24.35 -20.60 -15.01
C ARG A 374 23.65 -19.31 -14.57
N CYS A 375 22.33 -19.34 -14.61
CA CYS A 375 21.46 -18.24 -14.22
C CYS A 375 20.55 -18.67 -13.07
N GLU A 376 20.08 -17.69 -12.32
CA GLU A 376 19.16 -17.83 -11.19
C GLU A 376 17.94 -16.93 -11.42
N LEU A 377 16.82 -17.36 -10.86
CA LEU A 377 15.58 -16.61 -10.67
C LEU A 377 15.08 -16.92 -9.25
N ASP A 378 14.79 -15.88 -8.48
CA ASP A 378 14.44 -16.03 -7.06
C ASP A 378 13.13 -16.82 -6.88
N HIS A 379 12.11 -16.54 -7.69
CA HIS A 379 10.85 -17.29 -7.65
C HIS A 379 10.25 -17.53 -9.03
N LEU A 380 9.94 -18.80 -9.29
CA LEU A 380 9.05 -19.23 -10.36
C LEU A 380 7.75 -19.75 -9.74
N ILE A 381 6.66 -18.99 -9.90
CA ILE A 381 5.36 -19.30 -9.30
C ILE A 381 4.35 -19.61 -10.39
N MET A 382 3.63 -20.70 -10.24
CA MET A 382 2.72 -21.26 -11.25
C MET A 382 1.31 -21.33 -10.67
N TYR A 383 0.34 -20.73 -11.36
CA TYR A 383 -1.07 -20.77 -10.96
C TYR A 383 -1.97 -20.82 -12.19
N ASP A 384 -2.72 -21.92 -12.36
CA ASP A 384 -3.58 -22.17 -13.50
C ASP A 384 -2.84 -21.98 -14.86
N SER A 385 -3.24 -20.98 -15.65
CA SER A 385 -2.63 -20.60 -16.94
C SER A 385 -1.61 -19.46 -16.81
N ASN A 386 -1.05 -19.22 -15.62
CA ASN A 386 -0.19 -18.07 -15.35
C ASN A 386 1.17 -18.50 -14.75
N LEU A 387 2.24 -17.83 -15.18
CA LEU A 387 3.57 -17.88 -14.58
C LEU A 387 3.95 -16.50 -14.04
N PHE A 388 4.48 -16.47 -12.83
CA PHE A 388 5.14 -15.29 -12.26
C PHE A 388 6.64 -15.56 -12.21
N LEU A 389 7.40 -14.63 -12.79
CA LEU A 389 8.85 -14.59 -12.74
C LEU A 389 9.23 -13.43 -11.82
N VAL A 390 9.52 -13.76 -10.56
CA VAL A 390 9.66 -12.78 -9.49
C VAL A 390 11.11 -12.69 -9.05
N GLU A 391 11.60 -11.46 -8.92
CA GLU A 391 12.91 -11.13 -8.37
C GLU A 391 12.75 -10.27 -7.12
N SER A 392 13.40 -10.67 -6.05
CA SER A 392 13.37 -10.02 -4.75
C SER A 392 14.64 -9.18 -4.56
N LYS A 393 14.48 -7.93 -4.10
CA LYS A 393 15.63 -7.03 -3.84
C LYS A 393 15.51 -6.41 -2.46
N SER A 394 16.49 -6.74 -1.62
CA SER A 394 16.59 -6.28 -0.23
C SER A 394 17.47 -5.02 -0.06
N GLY A 395 17.99 -4.46 -1.16
CA GLY A 395 18.80 -3.25 -1.15
C GLY A 395 17.99 -2.02 -0.72
N ARG A 396 18.69 -1.06 -0.11
CA ARG A 396 18.07 0.16 0.42
C ARG A 396 17.96 1.23 -0.66
N PHE A 397 16.88 2.00 -0.62
CA PHE A 397 16.78 3.26 -1.32
C PHE A 397 17.50 4.32 -0.48
N THR A 398 18.72 4.67 -0.89
CA THR A 398 19.66 5.45 -0.07
C THR A 398 19.11 6.82 0.34
N LYS A 399 19.50 7.32 1.53
CA LYS A 399 19.13 8.67 2.03
C LYS A 399 19.44 9.76 0.98
N THR A 400 20.61 9.67 0.35
CA THR A 400 21.05 10.60 -0.70
C THR A 400 20.12 10.58 -1.92
N ALA A 401 19.72 9.39 -2.36
CA ALA A 401 18.77 9.24 -3.46
C ALA A 401 17.37 9.73 -3.11
N ARG A 402 16.89 9.42 -1.89
CA ARG A 402 15.62 9.90 -1.35
C ARG A 402 15.57 11.43 -1.22
N ARG A 403 16.69 12.09 -0.93
CA ARG A 403 16.84 13.57 -0.98
C ARG A 403 16.88 14.16 -2.40
N GLY A 404 16.74 13.34 -3.43
CA GLY A 404 16.68 13.78 -4.83
C GLY A 404 18.03 13.92 -5.53
N ALA A 405 19.12 13.35 -4.99
CA ALA A 405 20.40 13.33 -5.71
C ALA A 405 20.32 12.39 -6.91
N PHE A 406 20.40 12.96 -8.12
CA PHE A 406 20.09 12.25 -9.36
C PHE A 406 20.96 11.00 -9.62
N LEU A 407 22.29 11.08 -9.40
CA LEU A 407 23.20 9.94 -9.64
C LEU A 407 22.96 8.78 -8.65
N SER A 408 22.76 9.10 -7.37
CA SER A 408 22.41 8.10 -6.35
C SER A 408 21.04 7.49 -6.62
N PHE A 409 20.09 8.29 -7.10
CA PHE A 409 18.77 7.82 -7.54
C PHE A 409 18.88 6.87 -8.72
N GLN A 410 19.60 7.26 -9.77
CA GLN A 410 19.83 6.41 -10.94
C GLN A 410 20.47 5.07 -10.56
N SER A 411 21.49 5.10 -9.70
CA SER A 411 22.15 3.89 -9.20
C SER A 411 21.18 3.02 -8.39
N SER A 412 20.36 3.61 -7.52
CA SER A 412 19.37 2.89 -6.72
C SER A 412 18.33 2.17 -7.59
N ILE A 413 17.85 2.81 -8.66
CA ILE A 413 16.91 2.21 -9.62
C ILE A 413 17.58 1.11 -10.43
N ALA A 414 18.80 1.34 -10.89
CA ALA A 414 19.58 0.33 -11.61
C ALA A 414 19.78 -0.93 -10.76
N ASP A 415 20.16 -0.77 -9.49
CA ASP A 415 20.50 -1.87 -8.60
C ASP A 415 19.29 -2.67 -8.11
N ASN A 416 18.17 -2.00 -7.82
CA ASN A 416 17.02 -2.61 -7.14
C ASN A 416 15.84 -2.92 -8.06
N ILE A 417 15.76 -2.31 -9.25
CA ILE A 417 14.65 -2.51 -10.19
C ILE A 417 15.14 -2.99 -11.55
N GLU A 418 16.12 -2.33 -12.17
CA GLU A 418 16.56 -2.74 -13.52
C GLU A 418 17.23 -4.12 -13.53
N LYS A 419 18.14 -4.38 -12.57
CA LYS A 419 18.77 -5.70 -12.45
C LYS A 419 17.74 -6.82 -12.28
N ALA A 420 16.74 -6.61 -11.42
CA ALA A 420 15.62 -7.52 -11.22
C ALA A 420 14.85 -7.76 -12.52
N PHE A 421 14.49 -6.69 -13.22
CA PHE A 421 13.82 -6.78 -14.52
C PHE A 421 14.63 -7.58 -15.53
N VAL A 422 15.94 -7.35 -15.63
CA VAL A 422 16.83 -8.08 -16.55
C VAL A 422 16.87 -9.57 -16.23
N GLN A 423 16.94 -9.94 -14.94
CA GLN A 423 16.94 -11.33 -14.51
C GLN A 423 15.61 -12.04 -14.84
N ALA A 424 14.47 -11.41 -14.50
CA ALA A 424 13.15 -11.95 -14.81
C ALA A 424 12.90 -12.04 -16.33
N ARG A 425 13.30 -11.02 -17.09
CA ARG A 425 13.20 -11.01 -18.57
C ARG A 425 14.06 -12.10 -19.21
N ARG A 426 15.26 -12.35 -18.68
CA ARG A 426 16.12 -13.45 -19.13
C ARG A 426 15.47 -14.81 -18.88
N ALA A 427 14.84 -15.01 -17.73
CA ALA A 427 14.08 -16.23 -17.45
C ALA A 427 12.90 -16.40 -18.43
N ARG A 428 12.16 -15.32 -18.72
CA ARG A 428 11.09 -15.33 -19.73
C ARG A 428 11.62 -15.73 -21.11
N LYS A 429 12.73 -15.13 -21.54
CA LYS A 429 13.38 -15.47 -22.82
C LYS A 429 13.79 -16.94 -22.85
N TYR A 430 14.40 -17.45 -21.79
CA TYR A 430 14.74 -18.86 -21.67
C TYR A 430 13.52 -19.78 -21.82
N ILE A 431 12.40 -19.46 -21.16
CA ILE A 431 11.15 -20.23 -21.28
C ILE A 431 10.63 -20.21 -22.73
N ASN A 432 10.65 -19.05 -23.38
CA ASN A 432 10.13 -18.89 -24.72
C ASN A 432 11.00 -19.56 -25.78
N ASP A 433 12.32 -19.47 -25.67
CA ASP A 433 13.26 -19.97 -26.67
C ASP A 433 13.47 -21.50 -26.61
N ASN A 434 13.12 -22.13 -25.48
CA ASN A 434 13.33 -23.58 -25.30
C ASN A 434 11.99 -24.31 -25.38
N GLU A 435 11.92 -25.39 -26.14
CA GLU A 435 10.72 -26.23 -26.23
C GLU A 435 10.36 -26.85 -24.88
N ARG A 436 11.38 -27.34 -24.15
CA ARG A 436 11.22 -27.97 -22.83
C ARG A 436 12.16 -27.31 -21.80
N PRO A 437 11.82 -26.12 -21.28
CA PRO A 437 12.63 -25.44 -20.28
C PRO A 437 12.83 -26.30 -19.03
N ILE A 438 14.08 -26.45 -18.60
CA ILE A 438 14.47 -27.23 -17.41
C ILE A 438 14.97 -26.28 -16.31
N PHE A 439 14.43 -26.44 -15.11
CA PHE A 439 14.89 -25.74 -13.92
C PHE A 439 15.45 -26.72 -12.88
N LYS A 440 16.46 -26.24 -12.16
CA LYS A 440 17.25 -26.99 -11.18
C LYS A 440 17.28 -26.26 -9.85
N ASN A 441 17.52 -26.98 -8.77
CA ASN A 441 17.83 -26.36 -7.47
C ASN A 441 19.29 -25.88 -7.39
N LYS A 442 19.69 -25.33 -6.24
CA LYS A 442 21.06 -24.88 -5.98
C LYS A 442 22.13 -25.97 -6.14
N SER A 443 21.81 -27.25 -5.86
CA SER A 443 22.74 -28.37 -6.06
C SER A 443 22.82 -28.88 -7.51
N GLY A 444 22.01 -28.33 -8.43
CA GLY A 444 21.98 -28.73 -9.84
C GLY A 444 21.05 -29.91 -10.15
N LYS A 445 20.31 -30.43 -9.15
CA LYS A 445 19.26 -31.43 -9.36
C LYS A 445 18.08 -30.80 -10.08
N LYS A 446 17.57 -31.47 -11.11
CA LYS A 446 16.34 -31.07 -11.81
C LYS A 446 15.15 -31.09 -10.84
N ILE A 447 14.40 -29.99 -10.81
CA ILE A 447 13.19 -29.85 -9.98
C ILE A 447 11.93 -29.58 -10.79
N LEU A 448 12.07 -29.07 -12.02
CA LEU A 448 10.94 -28.78 -12.90
C LEU A 448 11.35 -28.90 -14.37
N THR A 449 10.45 -29.46 -15.18
CA THR A 449 10.47 -29.36 -16.64
C THR A 449 9.13 -28.78 -17.08
N LEU A 450 9.15 -27.72 -17.89
CA LEU A 450 7.94 -27.14 -18.48
C LEU A 450 7.64 -27.83 -19.81
N ASP A 451 6.98 -28.99 -19.76
CA ASP A 451 6.70 -29.82 -20.96
C ASP A 451 5.60 -29.26 -21.87
N ASN A 452 4.65 -28.50 -21.33
CA ASN A 452 3.58 -27.85 -22.10
C ASN A 452 3.56 -26.36 -21.73
N LYS A 453 4.53 -25.59 -22.25
CA LYS A 453 4.64 -24.16 -21.95
C LYS A 453 3.49 -23.32 -22.53
N GLU A 454 2.83 -23.80 -23.59
CA GLU A 454 1.73 -23.07 -24.24
C GLU A 454 0.45 -22.99 -23.41
N LYS A 455 0.32 -23.82 -22.36
CA LYS A 455 -0.78 -23.70 -21.39
C LYS A 455 -0.67 -22.45 -20.50
N TYR A 456 0.47 -21.77 -20.49
CA TYR A 456 0.67 -20.54 -19.75
C TYR A 456 0.43 -19.35 -20.66
N PHE A 457 -0.73 -18.70 -20.50
CA PHE A 457 -1.16 -17.58 -21.32
C PHE A 457 -0.49 -16.28 -20.88
N ASN A 458 -0.18 -16.15 -19.58
CA ASN A 458 0.47 -14.96 -19.02
C ASN A 458 1.81 -15.31 -18.34
N LEU A 459 2.84 -14.52 -18.65
CA LEU A 459 4.14 -14.54 -17.99
C LEU A 459 4.40 -13.16 -17.37
N PHE A 460 4.08 -13.01 -16.09
CA PHE A 460 4.21 -11.76 -15.36
C PHE A 460 5.63 -11.56 -14.83
N LEU A 461 6.23 -10.41 -15.10
CA LEU A 461 7.55 -10.02 -14.59
C LEU A 461 7.39 -9.11 -13.37
N LEU A 462 7.83 -9.59 -12.21
CA LEU A 462 7.66 -8.89 -10.94
C LEU A 462 9.01 -8.60 -10.30
N ASN A 463 9.08 -7.44 -9.64
CA ASN A 463 10.17 -7.07 -8.76
C ASN A 463 9.59 -6.72 -7.39
N ILE A 464 9.96 -7.48 -6.35
CA ILE A 464 9.52 -7.20 -4.99
C ILE A 464 10.68 -6.61 -4.21
N THR A 465 10.43 -5.45 -3.61
CA THR A 465 11.45 -4.69 -2.87
C THR A 465 11.14 -4.70 -1.38
N LEU A 466 12.18 -4.82 -0.55
CA LEU A 466 12.02 -4.71 0.90
C LEU A 466 11.98 -3.25 1.37
N ASP A 467 12.63 -2.36 0.65
CA ASP A 467 12.55 -0.92 0.90
C ASP A 467 11.54 -0.28 -0.05
N ASN A 468 10.84 0.77 0.40
CA ASN A 468 9.78 1.39 -0.38
C ASN A 468 10.34 2.43 -1.37
N PHE A 469 10.16 2.19 -2.68
CA PHE A 469 10.57 3.08 -3.76
C PHE A 469 9.48 4.08 -4.19
N GLY A 470 8.27 4.00 -3.62
CA GLY A 470 7.18 4.97 -3.79
C GLY A 470 6.91 5.33 -5.25
N GLN A 471 6.90 6.64 -5.52
CA GLN A 471 6.63 7.18 -6.86
C GLN A 471 7.57 6.68 -7.94
N ALA A 472 8.81 6.29 -7.59
CA ALA A 472 9.76 5.79 -8.56
C ALA A 472 9.33 4.43 -9.12
N ALA A 473 8.80 3.54 -8.27
CA ALA A 473 8.31 2.23 -8.68
C ALA A 473 6.99 2.32 -9.45
N THR A 474 6.09 3.23 -9.08
CA THR A 474 4.80 3.39 -9.77
C THR A 474 4.92 4.08 -11.13
N ASN A 475 5.96 4.89 -11.35
CA ASN A 475 6.13 5.71 -12.56
C ASN A 475 7.41 5.39 -13.37
N LEU A 476 7.85 4.11 -13.41
CA LEU A 476 9.07 3.69 -14.14
C LEU A 476 9.13 4.17 -15.60
N HIS A 477 7.97 4.28 -16.26
CA HIS A 477 7.88 4.78 -17.63
C HIS A 477 8.40 6.21 -17.80
N LYS A 478 8.27 7.06 -16.78
CA LYS A 478 8.84 8.41 -16.75
C LYS A 478 10.33 8.43 -16.49
N LEU A 479 10.83 7.46 -15.73
CA LEU A 479 12.26 7.34 -15.46
C LEU A 479 13.04 7.08 -16.75
N ARG A 480 12.42 6.46 -17.75
CA ARG A 480 13.04 6.25 -19.05
C ARG A 480 13.29 7.55 -19.80
N ASP A 481 12.31 8.44 -19.85
CA ASP A 481 12.37 9.69 -20.63
C ASP A 481 13.53 10.59 -20.13
N ILE A 482 13.85 10.52 -18.83
CA ILE A 482 14.96 11.24 -18.21
C ILE A 482 16.28 10.46 -18.13
N GLY A 483 16.35 9.23 -18.67
CA GLY A 483 17.56 8.41 -18.74
C GLY A 483 17.93 7.67 -17.44
N VAL A 484 17.01 7.57 -16.48
CA VAL A 484 17.19 6.77 -15.26
C VAL A 484 16.90 5.30 -15.51
N TYR A 485 15.89 5.00 -16.34
CA TYR A 485 15.53 3.63 -16.74
C TYR A 485 15.83 3.37 -18.22
N ARG A 486 16.37 2.19 -18.57
CA ARG A 486 16.94 1.93 -19.90
C ARG A 486 16.03 1.14 -20.85
N TYR A 487 15.05 0.42 -20.32
CA TYR A 487 14.23 -0.51 -21.11
C TYR A 487 12.89 0.10 -21.53
N LYS A 488 12.28 -0.46 -22.59
CA LYS A 488 10.94 -0.11 -23.08
C LYS A 488 9.91 -1.16 -22.66
N GLU A 489 10.05 -1.64 -21.44
CA GLU A 489 9.16 -2.59 -20.78
C GLU A 489 9.46 -2.49 -19.28
N TYR A 490 8.42 -2.56 -18.47
CA TYR A 490 8.48 -2.29 -17.03
C TYR A 490 7.90 -3.47 -16.25
N PRO A 491 8.63 -4.02 -15.26
CA PRO A 491 8.07 -5.01 -14.36
C PRO A 491 7.01 -4.37 -13.47
N TRP A 492 6.18 -5.19 -12.82
CA TRP A 492 5.46 -4.72 -11.65
C TRP A 492 6.43 -4.69 -10.47
N SER A 493 6.93 -3.49 -10.15
CA SER A 493 7.79 -3.24 -8.99
C SER A 493 6.92 -2.81 -7.80
N VAL A 494 6.96 -3.57 -6.71
CA VAL A 494 6.11 -3.35 -5.53
C VAL A 494 6.87 -3.61 -4.22
N HIS A 495 6.57 -2.83 -3.20
CA HIS A 495 7.08 -3.03 -1.85
C HIS A 495 6.43 -4.25 -1.18
N LEU A 496 7.19 -5.06 -0.45
CA LEU A 496 6.70 -6.30 0.18
C LEU A 496 5.44 -6.07 1.03
N ASN A 497 5.43 -5.03 1.87
CA ASN A 497 4.27 -4.79 2.72
C ASN A 497 3.07 -4.25 1.96
N ASP A 498 3.26 -3.58 0.81
CA ASP A 498 2.13 -3.21 -0.05
C ASP A 498 1.51 -4.45 -0.69
N LEU A 499 2.35 -5.42 -1.09
CA LEU A 499 1.87 -6.72 -1.56
C LEU A 499 1.10 -7.47 -0.45
N LYS A 500 1.58 -7.46 0.79
CA LYS A 500 0.86 -8.03 1.95
C LYS A 500 -0.49 -7.34 2.16
N LYS A 501 -0.55 -6.01 2.12
CA LYS A 501 -1.81 -5.27 2.25
C LYS A 501 -2.77 -5.63 1.12
N ILE A 502 -2.31 -5.64 -0.13
CA ILE A 502 -3.10 -6.08 -1.29
C ILE A 502 -3.67 -7.48 -1.01
N ALA A 503 -2.88 -8.42 -0.49
CA ALA A 503 -3.33 -9.75 -0.12
C ALA A 503 -4.51 -9.76 0.87
N GLU A 504 -4.57 -8.81 1.80
CA GLU A 504 -5.69 -8.69 2.74
C GLU A 504 -6.98 -8.23 2.06
N PHE A 505 -6.90 -7.50 0.94
CA PHE A 505 -8.07 -6.93 0.26
C PHE A 505 -8.61 -7.78 -0.88
N ILE A 506 -7.79 -8.65 -1.47
CA ILE A 506 -8.22 -9.61 -2.51
C ILE A 506 -9.33 -10.53 -1.96
N GLU A 507 -10.44 -10.64 -2.69
CA GLU A 507 -11.59 -11.50 -2.35
C GLU A 507 -11.47 -12.92 -2.92
N PHE A 508 -10.74 -13.09 -4.03
CA PHE A 508 -10.50 -14.37 -4.69
C PHE A 508 -9.24 -14.33 -5.59
N PRO A 509 -8.56 -15.46 -5.84
CA PRO A 509 -7.25 -15.50 -6.51
C PRO A 509 -7.21 -14.79 -7.87
N SER A 510 -8.21 -14.98 -8.73
CA SER A 510 -8.21 -14.39 -10.07
C SER A 510 -8.39 -12.86 -10.05
N GLN A 511 -8.89 -12.29 -8.94
CA GLN A 511 -8.92 -10.83 -8.76
C GLN A 511 -7.50 -10.25 -8.67
N PHE A 512 -6.58 -10.98 -8.03
CA PHE A 512 -5.17 -10.57 -7.98
C PHE A 512 -4.55 -10.63 -9.37
N LEU A 513 -4.79 -11.71 -10.12
CA LEU A 513 -4.30 -11.83 -11.49
C LEU A 513 -4.80 -10.69 -12.38
N HIS A 514 -6.09 -10.38 -12.28
CA HIS A 514 -6.71 -9.26 -12.98
C HIS A 514 -6.08 -7.93 -12.57
N TYR A 515 -5.88 -7.67 -11.27
CA TYR A 515 -5.17 -6.47 -10.82
C TYR A 515 -3.77 -6.36 -11.43
N VAL A 516 -2.96 -7.41 -11.35
CA VAL A 516 -1.60 -7.42 -11.92
C VAL A 516 -1.63 -7.18 -13.42
N HIS A 517 -2.58 -7.78 -14.13
CA HIS A 517 -2.80 -7.56 -15.57
C HIS A 517 -3.11 -6.08 -15.87
N ARG A 518 -4.15 -5.51 -15.23
CA ARG A 518 -4.53 -4.09 -15.39
C ARG A 518 -3.37 -3.15 -15.04
N ARG A 519 -2.68 -3.44 -13.94
CA ARG A 519 -1.55 -2.65 -13.42
C ARG A 519 -0.35 -2.64 -14.37
N LEU A 520 0.00 -3.78 -14.95
CA LEU A 520 1.04 -3.88 -15.97
C LEU A 520 0.63 -3.22 -17.28
N LYS A 521 -0.64 -3.36 -17.68
CA LYS A 521 -1.21 -2.68 -18.85
C LYS A 521 -1.07 -1.17 -18.73
N VAL A 522 -1.35 -0.60 -17.55
CA VAL A 522 -1.13 0.83 -17.26
C VAL A 522 0.31 1.26 -17.49
N SER A 523 1.31 0.50 -17.03
CA SER A 523 2.72 0.88 -17.16
C SER A 523 3.33 0.58 -18.53
N ASN A 524 2.85 -0.44 -19.24
CA ASN A 524 3.45 -0.92 -20.48
C ASN A 524 2.71 -0.46 -21.74
N ARG A 525 1.76 0.47 -21.60
CA ARG A 525 1.07 1.11 -22.72
C ARG A 525 1.94 2.20 -23.35
N LEU A 526 2.78 1.81 -24.29
CA LEU A 526 3.73 2.73 -24.94
C LEU A 526 3.11 3.57 -26.05
N ASP A 527 1.93 3.18 -26.53
CA ASP A 527 1.16 3.80 -27.62
C ASP A 527 0.37 5.03 -27.16
N ILE A 528 0.03 5.11 -25.87
CA ILE A 528 -0.70 6.23 -25.29
C ILE A 528 0.24 7.36 -24.87
N LYS A 529 -0.11 8.58 -25.28
CA LYS A 529 0.61 9.80 -24.91
C LYS A 529 0.17 10.37 -23.56
N SER A 530 -1.02 9.99 -23.07
CA SER A 530 -1.48 10.34 -21.72
C SER A 530 -0.53 9.83 -20.65
N VAL A 531 -0.39 10.60 -19.58
CA VAL A 531 0.46 10.29 -18.45
C VAL A 531 -0.41 9.96 -17.26
N ILE A 532 -0.39 8.69 -16.83
CA ILE A 532 -1.06 8.27 -15.59
C ILE A 532 -0.03 8.39 -14.46
N ARG A 533 -0.29 9.29 -13.52
CA ARG A 533 0.54 9.49 -12.33
C ARG A 533 -0.14 8.93 -11.11
N SER A 534 0.62 8.15 -10.36
CA SER A 534 0.25 7.69 -9.03
C SER A 534 1.41 7.91 -8.07
N SER A 535 1.09 8.30 -6.85
CA SER A 535 2.10 8.46 -5.81
C SER A 535 2.54 7.12 -5.24
N ARG A 536 1.61 6.16 -5.08
CA ARG A 536 1.88 4.90 -4.37
C ARG A 536 1.12 3.72 -4.95
N GLU A 537 1.65 2.51 -4.76
CA GLU A 537 1.02 1.31 -5.30
C GLU A 537 -0.37 1.06 -4.70
N LEU A 538 -0.57 1.41 -3.43
CA LEU A 538 -1.88 1.31 -2.78
C LEU A 538 -2.90 2.32 -3.30
N ASP A 539 -2.47 3.47 -3.85
CA ASP A 539 -3.38 4.38 -4.56
C ASP A 539 -3.86 3.73 -5.85
N LEU A 540 -2.95 3.11 -6.62
CA LEU A 540 -3.31 2.33 -7.82
C LEU A 540 -4.24 1.16 -7.49
N PHE A 541 -3.96 0.44 -6.40
CA PHE A 541 -4.82 -0.65 -5.95
C PHE A 541 -6.20 -0.17 -5.49
N TYR A 542 -6.27 0.94 -4.75
CA TYR A 542 -7.55 1.55 -4.37
C TYR A 542 -8.35 1.95 -5.62
N ASN A 543 -7.72 2.64 -6.57
CA ASN A 543 -8.35 3.01 -7.84
C ASN A 543 -8.75 1.77 -8.67
N TYR A 544 -8.04 0.64 -8.54
CA TYR A 544 -8.47 -0.64 -9.09
C TYR A 544 -9.75 -1.16 -8.43
N LEU A 545 -9.85 -1.12 -7.10
CA LEU A 545 -11.07 -1.55 -6.39
C LEU A 545 -12.28 -0.69 -6.78
N VAL A 546 -12.09 0.61 -7.00
CA VAL A 546 -13.21 1.51 -7.32
C VAL A 546 -13.54 1.53 -8.83
N GLN A 547 -12.52 1.51 -9.69
CA GLN A 547 -12.66 1.81 -11.13
C GLN A 547 -11.93 0.84 -12.07
N ASN A 548 -11.31 -0.24 -11.55
CA ASN A 548 -10.63 -1.29 -12.33
C ASN A 548 -9.46 -0.82 -13.22
N LEU A 549 -8.99 0.42 -13.05
CA LEU A 549 -7.91 1.03 -13.84
C LEU A 549 -8.18 0.97 -15.37
N TYR A 550 -9.43 1.21 -15.80
CA TYR A 550 -9.77 1.36 -17.23
C TYR A 550 -9.34 2.72 -17.77
N PHE A 551 -8.24 2.71 -18.51
CA PHE A 551 -7.75 3.86 -19.27
C PHE A 551 -7.70 3.53 -20.77
N ASP A 552 -8.45 2.51 -21.19
CA ASP A 552 -8.36 1.92 -22.51
C ASP A 552 -8.68 2.88 -23.65
N ASP A 553 -9.69 3.71 -23.44
CA ASP A 553 -10.25 4.62 -24.44
C ASP A 553 -9.63 6.03 -24.41
N ILE A 554 -8.60 6.23 -23.58
CA ILE A 554 -7.97 7.54 -23.41
C ILE A 554 -6.99 7.78 -24.56
N THR A 555 -7.45 8.56 -25.53
CA THR A 555 -6.71 8.89 -26.76
C THR A 555 -6.13 10.30 -26.77
N SER A 556 -6.51 11.14 -25.80
CA SER A 556 -5.99 12.48 -25.57
C SER A 556 -4.56 12.46 -24.99
N ASN A 557 -3.87 13.61 -25.04
CA ASN A 557 -2.57 13.81 -24.39
C ASN A 557 -2.78 14.35 -22.95
N ASP A 558 -3.58 13.66 -22.14
CA ASP A 558 -3.98 14.16 -20.83
C ASP A 558 -3.01 13.73 -19.74
N LEU A 559 -2.87 14.60 -18.73
CA LEU A 559 -2.27 14.22 -17.45
C LEU A 559 -3.39 13.71 -16.55
N ILE A 560 -3.37 12.41 -16.26
CA ILE A 560 -4.31 11.75 -15.35
C ILE A 560 -3.61 11.60 -14.01
N ILE A 561 -4.13 12.32 -13.01
CA ILE A 561 -3.68 12.18 -11.63
C ILE A 561 -4.70 11.27 -10.95
N LEU A 562 -4.25 10.10 -10.51
CA LEU A 562 -5.12 9.18 -9.76
C LEU A 562 -5.42 9.76 -8.38
N GLU A 563 -6.59 9.40 -7.84
CA GLU A 563 -6.97 9.76 -6.49
C GLU A 563 -5.92 9.22 -5.51
N SER A 564 -5.35 10.12 -4.71
CA SER A 564 -4.38 9.82 -3.66
C SER A 564 -5.07 9.57 -2.32
N GLY A 565 -4.41 8.83 -1.44
CA GLY A 565 -4.92 8.53 -0.09
C GLY A 565 -5.47 7.13 0.07
N GLY A 566 -5.31 6.29 -0.96
CA GLY A 566 -5.62 4.86 -0.90
C GLY A 566 -4.80 4.17 0.19
N GLU A 567 -3.52 4.50 0.34
CA GLU A 567 -2.70 3.98 1.45
C GLU A 567 -3.31 4.30 2.82
N THR A 568 -3.60 5.57 3.09
CA THR A 568 -4.16 6.01 4.38
C THR A 568 -5.49 5.32 4.67
N LEU A 569 -6.37 5.22 3.67
CA LEU A 569 -7.67 4.57 3.81
C LEU A 569 -7.55 3.07 4.08
N LEU A 570 -6.69 2.37 3.33
CA LEU A 570 -6.47 0.94 3.50
C LEU A 570 -5.75 0.62 4.81
N ASN A 571 -4.74 1.42 5.21
CA ASN A 571 -4.07 1.27 6.50
C ASN A 571 -5.00 1.53 7.68
N HIS A 572 -5.88 2.53 7.56
CA HIS A 572 -6.91 2.80 8.57
C HIS A 572 -7.90 1.64 8.74
N TYR A 573 -8.24 0.93 7.66
CA TYR A 573 -9.04 -0.29 7.74
C TYR A 573 -8.28 -1.41 8.46
N LEU A 574 -7.00 -1.62 8.13
CA LEU A 574 -6.18 -2.67 8.73
C LEU A 574 -5.86 -2.42 10.22
N SER A 575 -5.80 -1.16 10.66
CA SER A 575 -5.46 -0.81 12.04
C SER A 575 -6.65 -0.77 13.00
N ARG A 576 -7.89 -0.67 12.51
CA ARG A 576 -9.10 -0.62 13.36
C ARG A 576 -9.80 -1.96 13.43
N GLN A 577 -9.90 -2.53 14.64
CA GLN A 577 -10.89 -3.56 14.94
C GLN A 577 -12.26 -2.90 15.11
N GLY A 578 -13.06 -2.83 14.04
CA GLY A 578 -14.40 -2.23 14.08
C GLY A 578 -15.02 -2.03 12.70
N HIS A 579 -16.35 -2.11 12.62
CA HIS A 579 -17.14 -2.25 11.38
C HIS A 579 -17.10 -1.01 10.48
N LYS A 580 -16.05 -0.84 9.69
CA LYS A 580 -16.11 -0.12 8.41
C LYS A 580 -16.22 -1.15 7.29
N GLU A 581 -16.99 -0.85 6.24
CA GLU A 581 -17.03 -1.73 5.08
C GLU A 581 -15.63 -1.84 4.46
N LYS A 582 -15.18 -3.08 4.24
CA LYS A 582 -13.94 -3.38 3.55
C LYS A 582 -14.00 -2.83 2.12
N PRO A 583 -13.06 -1.95 1.70
CA PRO A 583 -12.92 -1.56 0.31
C PRO A 583 -12.83 -2.80 -0.57
N ARG A 584 -13.69 -2.85 -1.59
CA ARG A 584 -13.85 -4.03 -2.46
C ARG A 584 -14.32 -3.59 -3.84
N GLN A 585 -14.00 -4.41 -4.82
CA GLN A 585 -14.49 -4.22 -6.18
C GLN A 585 -16.01 -4.34 -6.25
N ALA A 586 -16.65 -3.44 -6.98
CA ALA A 586 -18.08 -3.50 -7.22
C ALA A 586 -18.41 -4.68 -8.16
N ILE A 587 -18.87 -5.79 -7.56
CA ILE A 587 -19.33 -6.99 -8.27
C ILE A 587 -20.66 -7.41 -7.65
N SER A 588 -21.68 -7.61 -8.49
CA SER A 588 -23.00 -8.08 -8.08
C SER A 588 -22.93 -9.45 -7.41
N ALA A 589 -23.92 -9.76 -6.55
CA ALA A 589 -23.97 -11.04 -5.84
C ALA A 589 -24.06 -12.24 -6.81
N GLY A 590 -24.82 -12.11 -7.90
CA GLY A 590 -24.94 -13.14 -8.94
C GLY A 590 -23.60 -13.42 -9.61
N MET A 591 -22.92 -12.38 -10.10
CA MET A 591 -21.58 -12.52 -10.67
C MET A 591 -20.55 -13.08 -9.67
N LYS A 592 -20.58 -12.66 -8.39
CA LYS A 592 -19.72 -13.26 -7.35
C LYS A 592 -19.98 -14.75 -7.16
N ALA A 593 -21.23 -15.20 -7.25
CA ALA A 593 -21.56 -16.62 -7.16
C ALA A 593 -20.99 -17.42 -8.33
N ILE A 594 -21.07 -16.88 -9.56
CA ILE A 594 -20.46 -17.48 -10.75
C ILE A 594 -18.93 -17.59 -10.54
N ILE A 595 -18.28 -16.48 -10.21
CA ILE A 595 -16.82 -16.43 -9.99
C ILE A 595 -16.39 -17.46 -8.93
N ARG A 596 -17.08 -17.53 -7.79
CA ARG A 596 -16.75 -18.50 -6.72
C ARG A 596 -16.85 -19.94 -7.21
N ARG A 597 -17.86 -20.28 -8.02
CA ARG A 597 -18.00 -21.62 -8.58
C ARG A 597 -16.86 -21.94 -9.57
N LEU A 598 -16.44 -20.97 -10.38
CA LEU A 598 -15.28 -21.11 -11.28
C LEU A 598 -13.99 -21.33 -10.48
N GLU A 599 -13.72 -20.53 -9.44
CA GLU A 599 -12.55 -20.70 -8.55
C GLU A 599 -12.55 -22.08 -7.85
N GLN A 600 -13.72 -22.55 -7.39
CA GLN A 600 -13.86 -23.84 -6.72
C GLN A 600 -13.64 -25.03 -7.66
N SER A 601 -14.05 -24.91 -8.92
CA SER A 601 -13.90 -25.99 -9.90
C SER A 601 -12.44 -26.35 -10.17
N ARG A 602 -11.53 -25.36 -10.06
CA ARG A 602 -10.10 -25.47 -10.41
C ARG A 602 -9.83 -26.12 -11.76
N GLN A 603 -10.79 -26.08 -12.69
CA GLN A 603 -10.58 -26.54 -14.06
C GLN A 603 -9.50 -25.66 -14.69
N PHE A 604 -8.61 -26.24 -15.49
CA PHE A 604 -7.63 -25.46 -16.23
C PHE A 604 -8.30 -24.34 -17.04
N GLY A 605 -7.78 -23.13 -16.93
CA GLY A 605 -8.30 -21.94 -17.60
C GLY A 605 -9.37 -21.17 -16.83
N HIS A 606 -9.78 -21.63 -15.64
CA HIS A 606 -10.75 -20.91 -14.81
C HIS A 606 -10.32 -19.48 -14.52
N SER A 607 -9.04 -19.27 -14.23
CA SER A 607 -8.54 -17.95 -13.87
C SER A 607 -8.56 -17.00 -15.07
N TYR A 608 -8.29 -17.52 -16.28
CA TYR A 608 -8.40 -16.76 -17.52
C TYR A 608 -9.84 -16.33 -17.79
N ILE A 609 -10.81 -17.24 -17.66
CA ILE A 609 -12.23 -16.91 -17.86
C ILE A 609 -12.72 -15.90 -16.82
N ILE A 610 -12.32 -16.05 -15.55
CA ILE A 610 -12.67 -15.06 -14.51
C ILE A 610 -12.08 -13.69 -14.85
N MET A 611 -10.83 -13.62 -15.33
CA MET A 611 -10.25 -12.35 -15.79
C MET A 611 -11.08 -11.75 -16.93
N GLN A 612 -11.55 -12.54 -17.91
CA GLN A 612 -12.44 -12.03 -18.97
C GLN A 612 -13.78 -11.51 -18.40
N LEU A 613 -14.37 -12.19 -17.41
CA LEU A 613 -15.57 -11.70 -16.72
C LEU A 613 -15.31 -10.39 -15.98
N LEU A 614 -14.10 -10.19 -15.46
CA LEU A 614 -13.70 -8.95 -14.79
C LEU A 614 -13.41 -7.81 -15.79
N GLU A 615 -13.07 -8.11 -17.04
CA GLU A 615 -12.97 -7.13 -18.14
C GLU A 615 -14.34 -6.57 -18.56
N LEU A 616 -15.44 -7.30 -18.33
CA LEU A 616 -16.79 -6.83 -18.67
C LEU A 616 -17.17 -5.56 -17.89
N ASN A 617 -17.71 -4.57 -18.62
CA ASN A 617 -18.28 -3.37 -18.02
C ASN A 617 -19.60 -3.66 -17.27
N ALA A 618 -20.12 -2.66 -16.55
CA ALA A 618 -21.33 -2.82 -15.74
C ALA A 618 -22.58 -3.21 -16.56
N ASN A 619 -22.70 -2.71 -17.79
CA ASN A 619 -23.83 -3.02 -18.67
C ASN A 619 -23.78 -4.46 -19.17
N ALA A 620 -22.60 -4.94 -19.62
CA ALA A 620 -22.39 -6.31 -20.07
C ALA A 620 -22.66 -7.32 -18.95
N ARG A 621 -22.16 -7.08 -17.73
CA ARG A 621 -22.45 -7.96 -16.57
C ARG A 621 -23.95 -8.01 -16.25
N LYS A 622 -24.62 -6.85 -16.27
CA LYS A 622 -26.07 -6.78 -16.02
C LYS A 622 -26.88 -7.44 -17.14
N HIS A 623 -26.43 -7.32 -18.39
CA HIS A 623 -27.06 -8.01 -19.52
C HIS A 623 -26.94 -9.52 -19.36
N MET A 624 -25.75 -10.03 -19.05
CA MET A 624 -25.52 -11.44 -18.77
C MET A 624 -26.42 -11.95 -17.64
N GLU A 625 -26.52 -11.25 -16.51
CA GLU A 625 -27.41 -11.64 -15.40
C GLU A 625 -28.88 -11.68 -15.82
N ARG A 626 -29.36 -10.67 -16.55
CA ARG A 626 -30.73 -10.65 -17.08
C ARG A 626 -31.00 -11.80 -18.05
N THR A 627 -30.03 -12.16 -18.87
CA THR A 627 -30.14 -13.29 -19.80
C THR A 627 -30.21 -14.62 -19.04
N ILE A 628 -29.47 -14.76 -17.93
CA ILE A 628 -29.58 -15.93 -17.04
C ILE A 628 -31.01 -16.05 -16.52
N ASP A 629 -31.56 -14.98 -15.96
CA ASP A 629 -32.93 -14.98 -15.42
C ASP A 629 -33.97 -15.31 -16.51
N ALA A 630 -33.83 -14.71 -17.70
CA ALA A 630 -34.74 -14.95 -18.82
C ALA A 630 -34.71 -16.41 -19.31
N VAL A 631 -33.52 -17.03 -19.38
CA VAL A 631 -33.37 -18.45 -19.74
C VAL A 631 -34.02 -19.36 -18.71
N LEU A 632 -33.81 -19.07 -17.41
CA LEU A 632 -34.41 -19.84 -16.32
C LEU A 632 -35.94 -19.74 -16.33
N ASP A 633 -36.49 -18.53 -16.51
CA ASP A 633 -37.94 -18.32 -16.56
C ASP A 633 -38.59 -18.96 -17.79
N THR A 634 -37.90 -18.94 -18.93
CA THR A 634 -38.36 -19.60 -20.15
C THR A 634 -38.32 -21.12 -20.01
N SER A 635 -37.27 -21.67 -19.38
CA SER A 635 -37.16 -23.11 -19.10
C SER A 635 -38.30 -23.61 -18.21
N ARG A 636 -38.70 -22.85 -17.18
CA ARG A 636 -39.86 -23.19 -16.33
C ARG A 636 -41.18 -23.31 -17.10
N LYS A 637 -41.33 -22.55 -18.19
CA LYS A 637 -42.50 -22.59 -19.08
C LYS A 637 -42.41 -23.73 -20.11
N ASN A 638 -41.18 -24.05 -20.55
CA ASN A 638 -40.90 -25.02 -21.61
C ASN A 638 -40.38 -26.36 -21.04
N LYS A 639 -41.18 -27.00 -20.18
CA LYS A 639 -40.80 -28.27 -19.54
C LYS A 639 -40.34 -29.33 -20.53
N GLY A 640 -39.25 -30.01 -20.21
CA GLY A 640 -38.66 -31.07 -21.02
C GLY A 640 -37.93 -30.63 -22.31
N LYS A 641 -37.77 -29.33 -22.56
CA LYS A 641 -36.93 -28.79 -23.65
C LYS A 641 -35.65 -28.17 -23.10
N ILE A 642 -34.64 -28.07 -23.95
CA ILE A 642 -33.42 -27.30 -23.66
C ILE A 642 -33.71 -25.84 -24.02
N THR A 643 -33.59 -24.95 -23.04
CA THR A 643 -33.56 -23.51 -23.27
C THR A 643 -32.10 -23.07 -23.27
N GLU A 644 -31.64 -22.44 -24.36
CA GLU A 644 -30.27 -21.94 -24.50
C GLU A 644 -30.29 -20.48 -24.93
N ALA A 645 -29.38 -19.69 -24.37
CA ALA A 645 -28.94 -18.42 -24.93
C ALA A 645 -27.43 -18.44 -25.14
N VAL A 646 -26.97 -17.86 -26.24
CA VAL A 646 -25.53 -17.73 -26.56
C VAL A 646 -25.21 -16.25 -26.71
N MET A 647 -24.12 -15.81 -26.09
CA MET A 647 -23.64 -14.42 -26.12
C MET A 647 -22.15 -14.41 -26.44
N LYS A 648 -21.74 -13.56 -27.39
CA LYS A 648 -20.35 -13.14 -27.54
C LYS A 648 -20.18 -11.80 -26.83
N MET A 649 -19.26 -11.73 -25.88
CA MET A 649 -19.00 -10.48 -25.17
C MET A 649 -18.16 -9.57 -26.07
N GLU A 650 -18.54 -8.30 -26.19
CA GLU A 650 -17.81 -7.36 -27.05
C GLU A 650 -16.54 -6.84 -26.37
N GLU A 651 -16.58 -6.73 -25.03
CA GLU A 651 -15.52 -6.15 -24.22
C GLU A 651 -14.38 -7.13 -23.90
N ALA A 652 -14.57 -8.42 -24.16
CA ALA A 652 -13.66 -9.48 -23.75
C ALA A 652 -13.63 -10.63 -24.79
N ASP A 653 -12.53 -11.38 -24.85
CA ASP A 653 -12.44 -12.59 -25.69
C ASP A 653 -13.14 -13.77 -25.00
N LEU A 654 -14.45 -13.64 -24.81
CA LEU A 654 -15.29 -14.57 -24.07
C LEU A 654 -16.63 -14.75 -24.78
N GLY A 655 -16.98 -15.99 -25.06
CA GLY A 655 -18.35 -16.37 -25.33
C GLY A 655 -19.00 -17.10 -24.15
N VAL A 656 -20.31 -17.00 -24.05
CA VAL A 656 -21.09 -17.54 -22.94
C VAL A 656 -22.30 -18.29 -23.49
N SER A 657 -22.44 -19.56 -23.09
CA SER A 657 -23.68 -20.33 -23.26
C SER A 657 -24.41 -20.39 -21.92
N ILE A 658 -25.65 -19.94 -21.87
CA ILE A 658 -26.54 -20.13 -20.72
C ILE A 658 -27.56 -21.19 -21.11
N ILE A 659 -27.54 -22.32 -20.43
CA ILE A 659 -28.34 -23.49 -20.76
C ILE A 659 -29.18 -23.85 -19.54
N ALA A 660 -30.49 -23.96 -19.71
CA ALA A 660 -31.39 -24.50 -18.71
C ALA A 660 -32.18 -25.66 -19.30
N CYS A 661 -32.10 -26.83 -18.66
CA CYS A 661 -32.75 -28.03 -19.16
C CYS A 661 -33.30 -28.92 -18.04
N GLU A 662 -34.37 -29.63 -18.37
CA GLU A 662 -34.96 -30.67 -17.53
C GLU A 662 -34.80 -32.00 -18.26
N ALA A 663 -34.03 -32.93 -17.70
CA ALA A 663 -33.73 -34.22 -18.33
C ALA A 663 -33.56 -35.35 -17.29
N PRO A 664 -33.53 -36.63 -17.71
CA PRO A 664 -33.35 -37.76 -16.79
C PRO A 664 -31.91 -37.96 -16.29
N SER A 665 -30.91 -37.41 -16.99
CA SER A 665 -29.50 -37.41 -16.55
C SER A 665 -28.74 -36.24 -17.19
N LEU A 666 -27.69 -35.78 -16.51
CA LEU A 666 -26.77 -34.75 -17.01
C LEU A 666 -25.62 -35.39 -17.80
N ASN A 667 -25.58 -35.21 -19.13
CA ASN A 667 -24.45 -35.65 -19.95
C ASN A 667 -23.45 -34.48 -20.16
N HIS A 668 -22.40 -34.46 -19.33
CA HIS A 668 -21.37 -33.41 -19.36
C HIS A 668 -20.60 -33.32 -20.69
N GLU A 669 -20.31 -34.45 -21.35
CA GLU A 669 -19.54 -34.47 -22.60
C GLU A 669 -20.29 -33.80 -23.75
N ASN A 670 -21.59 -34.06 -23.86
CA ASN A 670 -22.44 -33.43 -24.87
C ASN A 670 -22.48 -31.90 -24.69
N TRP A 671 -22.56 -31.42 -23.44
CA TRP A 671 -22.55 -30.00 -23.16
C TRP A 671 -21.20 -29.34 -23.43
N LEU A 672 -20.10 -30.04 -23.12
CA LEU A 672 -18.76 -29.57 -23.44
C LEU A 672 -18.54 -29.49 -24.95
N ALA A 673 -18.95 -30.51 -25.70
CA ALA A 673 -18.92 -30.51 -27.15
C ALA A 673 -19.76 -29.35 -27.73
N ARG A 674 -20.97 -29.13 -27.19
CA ARG A 674 -21.81 -27.99 -27.60
C ARG A 674 -21.12 -26.65 -27.33
N CYS A 675 -20.53 -26.45 -26.16
CA CYS A 675 -19.76 -25.24 -25.83
C CYS A 675 -18.56 -25.05 -26.77
N TYR A 676 -17.86 -26.14 -27.10
CA TYR A 676 -16.73 -26.12 -28.03
C TYR A 676 -17.16 -25.70 -29.44
N MET A 677 -18.28 -26.23 -29.94
CA MET A 677 -18.85 -25.85 -31.23
C MET A 677 -19.25 -24.38 -31.26
N ARG A 678 -19.89 -23.87 -30.19
CA ARG A 678 -20.23 -22.43 -30.11
C ARG A 678 -19.00 -21.54 -30.04
N MET A 679 -17.96 -21.95 -29.30
CA MET A 679 -16.67 -21.24 -29.27
C MET A 679 -16.04 -21.15 -30.66
N TYR A 680 -16.08 -22.25 -31.42
CA TYR A 680 -15.62 -22.28 -32.80
C TYR A 680 -16.47 -21.36 -33.71
N GLU A 681 -17.80 -21.45 -33.64
CA GLU A 681 -18.73 -20.62 -34.41
C GLU A 681 -18.49 -19.11 -34.22
N HIS A 682 -18.26 -18.69 -32.97
CA HIS A 682 -18.07 -17.28 -32.62
C HIS A 682 -16.61 -16.79 -32.67
N GLN A 683 -15.67 -17.69 -32.99
CA GLN A 683 -14.24 -17.41 -33.14
C GLN A 683 -13.64 -16.72 -31.91
N THR A 684 -13.90 -17.26 -30.72
CA THR A 684 -13.29 -16.79 -29.45
C THR A 684 -12.25 -17.78 -28.94
N SER A 685 -11.30 -17.33 -28.11
CA SER A 685 -10.32 -18.22 -27.46
C SER A 685 -10.80 -18.76 -26.12
N SER A 686 -11.86 -18.18 -25.54
CA SER A 686 -12.49 -18.71 -24.33
C SER A 686 -14.00 -18.78 -24.38
N TRP A 687 -14.53 -19.73 -23.62
CA TRP A 687 -15.95 -20.04 -23.53
C TRP A 687 -16.36 -20.45 -22.13
N LEU A 688 -17.50 -19.92 -21.68
CA LEU A 688 -18.14 -20.25 -20.41
C LEU A 688 -19.55 -20.83 -20.65
N GLY A 689 -19.74 -22.09 -20.29
CA GLY A 689 -21.06 -22.70 -20.21
C GLY A 689 -21.62 -22.61 -18.80
N LEU A 690 -22.77 -21.95 -18.62
CA LEU A 690 -23.55 -21.92 -17.39
C LEU A 690 -24.77 -22.83 -17.56
N ILE A 691 -24.79 -23.97 -16.85
CA ILE A 691 -25.79 -25.01 -17.05
C ILE A 691 -26.63 -25.15 -15.79
N ASN A 692 -27.93 -24.87 -15.90
CA ASN A 692 -28.92 -25.17 -14.88
C ASN A 692 -29.70 -26.43 -15.30
N TYR A 693 -29.42 -27.54 -14.63
CA TYR A 693 -30.05 -28.83 -14.88
C TYR A 693 -31.05 -29.15 -13.77
N THR A 694 -32.24 -29.63 -14.15
CA THR A 694 -33.20 -30.22 -13.22
C THR A 694 -33.45 -31.68 -13.59
N ASP A 695 -33.27 -32.57 -12.62
CA ASP A 695 -33.53 -33.99 -12.77
C ASP A 695 -35.03 -34.29 -12.80
N LYS A 696 -35.50 -34.95 -13.86
CA LYS A 696 -36.93 -35.27 -14.02
C LYS A 696 -37.47 -36.22 -12.97
N ALA A 697 -36.66 -37.16 -12.49
CA ALA A 697 -37.11 -38.24 -11.61
C ALA A 697 -37.12 -37.79 -10.15
N THR A 698 -36.13 -37.00 -9.74
CA THR A 698 -35.92 -36.62 -8.34
C THR A 698 -36.28 -35.15 -8.05
N GLY A 699 -36.35 -34.30 -9.09
CA GLY A 699 -36.50 -32.85 -8.94
C GLY A 699 -35.21 -32.16 -8.47
N GLU A 700 -34.09 -32.88 -8.36
CA GLU A 700 -32.79 -32.33 -7.96
C GLU A 700 -32.33 -31.26 -8.96
N LYS A 701 -31.78 -30.15 -8.45
CA LYS A 701 -31.27 -29.05 -9.27
C LYS A 701 -29.75 -28.98 -9.17
N VAL A 702 -29.10 -28.99 -10.31
CA VAL A 702 -27.65 -28.91 -10.43
C VAL A 702 -27.29 -27.70 -11.27
N ASP A 703 -26.49 -26.81 -10.69
CA ASP A 703 -25.82 -25.76 -11.42
C ASP A 703 -24.38 -26.21 -11.72
N ALA A 704 -24.08 -26.38 -13.00
CA ALA A 704 -22.76 -26.74 -13.49
C ALA A 704 -22.13 -25.59 -14.28
N VAL A 705 -20.80 -25.52 -14.25
CA VAL A 705 -20.01 -24.63 -15.09
C VAL A 705 -19.12 -25.47 -15.99
N LEU A 706 -19.02 -25.10 -17.26
CA LEU A 706 -18.07 -25.66 -18.20
C LEU A 706 -17.18 -24.54 -18.72
N MET A 707 -15.88 -24.83 -18.82
CA MET A 707 -14.89 -23.85 -19.23
C MET A 707 -14.04 -24.40 -20.35
N ILE A 708 -13.79 -23.56 -21.34
CA ILE A 708 -12.82 -23.81 -22.39
C ILE A 708 -11.97 -22.55 -22.50
N ALA A 709 -10.66 -22.68 -22.36
CA ALA A 709 -9.74 -21.56 -22.49
C ALA A 709 -8.51 -21.97 -23.30
N ARG A 710 -8.17 -21.14 -24.27
CA ARG A 710 -7.02 -21.30 -25.16
C ARG A 710 -6.27 -19.98 -25.23
N LYS A 711 -4.98 -20.07 -25.56
CA LYS A 711 -4.12 -18.91 -25.78
C LYS A 711 -4.52 -18.13 -27.04
N GLU A 712 -5.00 -18.86 -28.06
CA GLU A 712 -5.42 -18.32 -29.35
C GLU A 712 -6.73 -18.98 -29.79
N PRO A 713 -7.53 -18.30 -30.63
CA PRO A 713 -8.75 -18.87 -31.19
C PRO A 713 -8.48 -20.13 -32.02
N LEU A 714 -9.53 -20.92 -32.23
CA LEU A 714 -9.48 -22.03 -33.16
C LEU A 714 -9.26 -21.53 -34.60
N LYS A 715 -8.35 -22.18 -35.32
CA LYS A 715 -8.24 -22.00 -36.77
C LYS A 715 -9.46 -22.64 -37.44
N GLN A 716 -9.85 -22.14 -38.61
CA GLN A 716 -10.87 -22.78 -39.43
C GLN A 716 -10.53 -24.25 -39.68
N ASP A 717 -11.54 -25.10 -39.53
CA ASP A 717 -11.47 -26.54 -39.69
C ASP A 717 -12.70 -27.01 -40.49
N PRO A 718 -12.51 -27.51 -41.73
CA PRO A 718 -13.60 -27.95 -42.59
C PRO A 718 -14.51 -29.02 -41.96
N GLN A 719 -14.00 -29.85 -41.05
CA GLN A 719 -14.82 -30.86 -40.38
C GLN A 719 -15.73 -30.24 -39.32
N LEU A 720 -15.25 -29.23 -38.60
CA LEU A 720 -16.06 -28.47 -37.66
C LEU A 720 -17.11 -27.62 -38.38
N ASP A 721 -16.78 -27.08 -39.56
CA ASP A 721 -17.73 -26.36 -40.41
C ASP A 721 -18.90 -27.26 -40.84
N GLU A 722 -18.61 -28.48 -41.31
CA GLU A 722 -19.65 -29.46 -41.69
C GLU A 722 -20.53 -29.87 -40.50
N LEU A 723 -19.95 -29.98 -39.30
CA LEU A 723 -20.68 -30.28 -38.07
C LEU A 723 -21.60 -29.12 -37.64
N LEU A 724 -21.14 -27.88 -37.75
CA LEU A 724 -21.97 -26.69 -37.48
C LEU A 724 -23.19 -26.64 -38.40
N ASP A 725 -22.99 -26.89 -39.70
CA ASP A 725 -24.08 -26.90 -40.69
C ASP A 725 -25.14 -27.97 -40.38
N LYS A 726 -24.73 -29.13 -39.85
CA LYS A 726 -25.67 -30.18 -39.42
C LYS A 726 -26.44 -29.80 -38.15
N ILE A 727 -25.78 -29.15 -37.18
CA ILE A 727 -26.42 -28.71 -35.93
C ILE A 727 -27.41 -27.57 -36.18
N GLY A 728 -27.05 -26.60 -37.03
CA GLY A 728 -27.90 -25.44 -37.37
C GLY A 728 -29.20 -25.79 -38.09
N ARG A 729 -29.28 -26.98 -38.71
CA ARG A 729 -30.50 -27.50 -39.37
C ARG A 729 -31.46 -28.22 -38.42
N THR A 730 -31.11 -28.37 -37.13
CA THR A 730 -31.83 -29.24 -36.18
C THR A 730 -32.37 -28.51 -34.94
N VAL A 731 -32.42 -27.18 -34.92
CA VAL A 731 -32.92 -26.35 -33.79
C VAL A 731 -34.26 -25.72 -34.12
#